data_AF-A0A8T4V9P7-F1
#
_entry.id   AF-A0A8T4V9P7-F1
#
_cell.length_a   1.000
_cell.length_b   1.000
_cell.length_c   1.000
_cell.angle_alpha   90.00
_cell.angle_beta   90.00
_cell.angle_gamma   90.00
#
_symmetry.space_group_name_H-M   'P 1'
#
loop_
_entity.id
_entity.type
_entity.pdbx_description
1 polymer ?
#
loop_
_entity_poly.entity_id
_entity_poly.type
_entity_poly.pdbx_seq_one_letter_code
_entity_poly.pdbx_strand_id
1 'polypeptide(L)'
;MVDEANIKEGLTYEDVLLIPKYSDISSRKLVDISTNLTPKIKLNIPMVSGNMDTVTESRMAIAMARLGGIGIIHRYTPIKEQVNEVLKVKRAESIVIENPYTLTPEHSLKDAKNFMDEFGINGLLITDNVGRFEGIFTRRDMMFEDNLLKPISEHMTPKIKAITAEQGIDIEKAKEIMKDNRIEKLPLLDKKGLLKGLITAKDLLRKELYPLTLKDNKGKLIVGAAIGIKGDYMERAESLVNAGCNVLCIDIAHGHSELAINALKTVKDKFSDIEVIAGNVATEEATFDLIKAGADCVKTGIGSGCFAAGTRILMSNGTYKNIEEIKSGEKIINKDGMAVKVKKSFCTGIKKVIKLRSSIFHQSTYVTPDHKYWVGDLNSVSTETIHSRGYAKLLEVQSKTVPKMSKYKWKEVKDIEQDVLLMPKNINFELEDYFEISLNKRSGGNTRSGIEYEEDLVLKPSYKLGYIFGTFLGDGTAHKGVNKKNNSHVGSVRWSLGLDELEIAEKISKCMYNISKKESKIVYTKRNTIEVRFFYKPLADFLQGFGKKHNKFLPEKYLINNKEYLKGICDGLIDSDGYEEDYGRRTLNNSSKRIIELFGIICYLLTDVFPNCEKERRSMGNLKGTKLENIKPGFISRIITTGEKRLTKDYQLAKILENKDIGEEVMVYDLEVDCPTHSFIANNAIVHNSICVTRLVAGAGYPQFSALLNCSRVGHELGIPIMADGGIGGIAGNFAKAVAAGASTVMRSRSLAGTDESPGIAIMRNGKKYKIYRGSASFGANMTRNERNNEKVDEEYNPEGVEAMVPYSGSVEEVIKPFLAGLRSGMSYTGAHNIKEFWEKAEFVRMTQASIKESYPHDVELVK
;
A
#
# COMPACT_ATOMS: atom_id res chain seq x y z
N MET A 1 -30.29 -1.43 -15.63
CA MET A 1 -29.13 -2.28 -15.96
C MET A 1 -28.12 -1.40 -16.66
N VAL A 2 -26.83 -1.57 -16.41
CA VAL A 2 -25.79 -0.82 -17.13
C VAL A 2 -25.64 -1.49 -18.50
N ASP A 3 -25.75 -0.71 -19.58
CA ASP A 3 -25.47 -1.18 -20.93
C ASP A 3 -23.97 -1.54 -21.05
N GLU A 4 -23.65 -2.68 -21.64
CA GLU A 4 -22.27 -3.12 -21.87
C GLU A 4 -21.49 -2.10 -22.71
N ALA A 5 -22.18 -1.36 -23.59
CA ALA A 5 -21.60 -0.26 -24.36
C ALA A 5 -21.06 0.90 -23.49
N ASN A 6 -21.49 1.00 -22.22
CA ASN A 6 -21.03 2.02 -21.28
C ASN A 6 -19.79 1.60 -20.45
N ILE A 7 -19.25 0.40 -20.67
CA ILE A 7 -18.00 -0.06 -20.03
C ILE A 7 -16.81 0.39 -20.89
N LYS A 8 -16.02 1.33 -20.37
CA LYS A 8 -14.85 1.88 -21.07
C LYS A 8 -13.58 1.11 -20.71
N GLU A 9 -12.75 0.82 -21.73
CA GLU A 9 -11.38 0.35 -21.52
C GLU A 9 -10.51 1.50 -20.98
N GLY A 10 -9.63 1.21 -20.02
CA GLY A 10 -8.71 2.19 -19.45
C GLY A 10 -7.30 1.63 -19.29
N LEU A 11 -6.30 2.48 -19.52
CA LEU A 11 -4.88 2.15 -19.53
C LEU A 11 -4.15 2.83 -18.37
N THR A 12 -3.09 2.19 -17.89
CA THR A 12 -2.10 2.75 -16.97
C THR A 12 -0.79 3.06 -17.70
N TYR A 13 0.19 3.65 -17.03
CA TYR A 13 1.47 4.00 -17.65
C TYR A 13 2.29 2.78 -18.12
N GLU A 14 2.08 1.61 -17.52
CA GLU A 14 2.76 0.37 -17.89
C GLU A 14 2.13 -0.27 -19.14
N ASP A 15 0.89 0.07 -19.49
CA ASP A 15 0.19 -0.51 -20.65
C ASP A 15 0.61 0.14 -21.98
N VAL A 16 1.51 1.13 -21.97
CA VAL A 16 1.89 1.91 -23.16
C VAL A 16 3.39 2.22 -23.23
N LEU A 17 3.94 2.30 -24.44
CA LEU A 17 5.27 2.86 -24.73
C LEU A 17 5.18 4.09 -25.62
N LEU A 18 6.14 5.01 -25.48
CA LEU A 18 6.35 6.09 -26.44
C LEU A 18 7.01 5.55 -27.70
N ILE A 19 6.44 5.87 -28.87
CA ILE A 19 7.00 5.54 -30.17
C ILE A 19 8.08 6.57 -30.52
N PRO A 20 9.34 6.16 -30.79
CA PRO A 20 10.38 7.09 -31.23
C PRO A 20 10.05 7.73 -32.60
N LYS A 21 10.49 8.97 -32.80
CA LYS A 21 10.33 9.75 -34.03
C LYS A 21 11.66 10.39 -34.45
N TYR A 22 11.68 10.99 -35.65
CA TYR A 22 12.83 11.78 -36.10
C TYR A 22 13.20 12.85 -35.06
N SER A 23 14.50 12.99 -34.79
CA SER A 23 15.03 13.92 -33.81
C SER A 23 16.34 14.53 -34.31
N ASP A 24 16.36 15.85 -34.40
CA ASP A 24 17.52 16.69 -34.73
C ASP A 24 18.23 17.22 -33.47
N ILE A 25 17.78 16.82 -32.28
CA ILE A 25 18.33 17.25 -30.99
C ILE A 25 19.74 16.67 -30.79
N SER A 26 20.75 17.52 -30.97
CA SER A 26 22.16 17.15 -30.79
C SER A 26 22.55 16.87 -29.34
N SER A 27 21.82 17.42 -28.37
CA SER A 27 22.06 17.20 -26.95
C SER A 27 20.79 17.34 -26.12
N ARG A 28 20.54 16.37 -25.23
CA ARG A 28 19.42 16.37 -24.28
C ARG A 28 19.39 17.58 -23.33
N LYS A 29 20.52 18.29 -23.18
CA LYS A 29 20.60 19.53 -22.38
C LYS A 29 19.89 20.71 -23.05
N LEU A 30 19.74 20.69 -24.38
CA LEU A 30 19.09 21.75 -25.16
C LEU A 30 17.57 21.70 -25.11
N VAL A 31 17.00 20.57 -24.66
CA VAL A 31 15.55 20.41 -24.49
C VAL A 31 15.05 21.33 -23.37
N ASP A 32 14.04 22.15 -23.64
CA ASP A 32 13.37 22.93 -22.61
C ASP A 32 12.32 22.07 -21.90
N ILE A 33 12.45 21.91 -20.59
CA ILE A 33 11.47 21.18 -19.75
C ILE A 33 10.66 22.13 -18.86
N SER A 34 10.77 23.44 -19.09
CA SER A 34 9.94 24.43 -18.42
C SER A 34 8.48 24.28 -18.85
N THR A 35 7.57 24.57 -17.92
CA THR A 35 6.14 24.35 -18.09
C THR A 35 5.33 25.36 -17.28
N ASN A 36 4.03 25.44 -17.52
CA ASN A 36 3.13 26.22 -16.69
C ASN A 36 2.44 25.31 -15.67
N LEU A 37 2.54 25.66 -14.39
CA LEU A 37 1.70 25.07 -13.34
C LEU A 37 0.27 25.62 -13.45
N THR A 38 0.17 26.91 -13.65
CA THR A 38 -1.05 27.69 -13.89
C THR A 38 -0.76 28.71 -15.00
N PRO A 39 -1.75 29.39 -15.60
CA PRO A 39 -1.52 30.43 -16.59
C PRO A 39 -0.53 31.52 -16.16
N LYS A 40 -0.46 31.85 -14.86
CA LYS A 40 0.47 32.87 -14.34
C LYS A 40 1.75 32.32 -13.71
N ILE A 41 1.80 31.03 -13.36
CA ILE A 41 2.95 30.44 -12.65
C ILE A 41 3.69 29.48 -13.57
N LYS A 42 4.86 29.91 -14.04
CA LYS A 42 5.80 29.10 -14.80
C LYS A 42 6.77 28.36 -13.87
N LEU A 43 6.99 27.07 -14.12
CA LEU A 43 8.00 26.25 -13.48
C LEU A 43 9.16 25.95 -14.43
N ASN A 44 10.37 25.81 -13.90
CA ASN A 44 11.56 25.43 -14.67
C ASN A 44 11.70 23.91 -14.82
N ILE A 45 11.03 23.14 -13.96
CA ILE A 45 10.86 21.69 -14.08
C ILE A 45 9.39 21.31 -13.83
N PRO A 46 8.84 20.25 -14.47
CA PRO A 46 7.43 19.91 -14.37
C PRO A 46 7.12 19.06 -13.13
N MET A 47 7.60 19.47 -11.96
CA MET A 47 7.47 18.69 -10.72
C MET A 47 6.95 19.49 -9.54
N VAL A 48 5.97 18.89 -8.86
CA VAL A 48 5.31 19.42 -7.66
C VAL A 48 5.45 18.40 -6.52
N SER A 49 5.84 18.82 -5.32
CA SER A 49 5.83 17.91 -4.16
C SER A 49 4.44 17.80 -3.54
N GLY A 50 4.03 16.59 -3.18
CA GLY A 50 2.70 16.29 -2.66
C GLY A 50 2.40 16.97 -1.32
N ASN A 51 1.17 17.42 -1.14
CA ASN A 51 0.64 18.15 0.01
C ASN A 51 0.31 17.25 1.21
N MET A 52 1.26 16.39 1.58
CA MET A 52 1.14 15.41 2.66
C MET A 52 2.08 15.78 3.80
N ASP A 53 1.67 15.53 5.04
CA ASP A 53 2.43 15.86 6.25
C ASP A 53 3.75 15.10 6.39
N THR A 54 3.91 14.01 5.66
CA THR A 54 5.15 13.21 5.55
C THR A 54 5.96 13.54 4.30
N VAL A 55 5.58 14.57 3.54
CA VAL A 55 6.22 14.94 2.27
C VAL A 55 6.65 16.40 2.27
N THR A 56 5.72 17.35 2.50
CA THR A 56 5.99 18.77 2.22
C THR A 56 5.69 19.69 3.40
N GLU A 57 6.75 20.13 4.07
CA GLU A 57 6.81 21.35 4.90
C GLU A 57 7.81 22.34 4.27
N SER A 58 8.19 23.41 4.98
CA SER A 58 9.07 24.46 4.46
C SER A 58 10.40 23.93 3.90
N ARG A 59 11.02 22.92 4.50
CA ARG A 59 12.29 22.36 4.01
C ARG A 59 12.17 21.78 2.60
N MET A 60 11.16 20.94 2.37
CA MET A 60 10.86 20.39 1.05
C MET A 60 10.45 21.50 0.07
N ALA A 61 9.59 22.43 0.48
CA ALA A 61 9.14 23.52 -0.38
C ALA A 61 10.28 24.44 -0.83
N ILE A 62 11.21 24.79 0.07
CA ILE A 62 12.42 25.56 -0.25
C ILE A 62 13.29 24.80 -1.26
N ALA A 63 13.51 23.51 -1.04
CA ALA A 63 14.33 22.69 -1.94
C ALA A 63 13.69 22.55 -3.33
N MET A 64 12.38 22.30 -3.40
CA MET A 64 11.64 22.27 -4.66
C MET A 64 11.73 23.59 -5.42
N ALA A 65 11.51 24.73 -4.74
CA ALA A 65 11.61 26.05 -5.35
C ALA A 65 13.02 26.34 -5.92
N ARG A 66 14.08 25.94 -5.21
CA ARG A 66 15.48 26.04 -5.68
C ARG A 66 15.78 25.20 -6.90
N LEU A 67 15.22 23.99 -6.96
CA LEU A 67 15.40 23.05 -8.07
C LEU A 67 14.53 23.40 -9.29
N GLY A 68 13.68 24.43 -9.18
CA GLY A 68 12.83 24.89 -10.26
C GLY A 68 11.44 24.28 -10.32
N GLY A 69 11.03 23.58 -9.27
CA GLY A 69 9.67 23.09 -9.06
C GLY A 69 8.95 23.90 -7.97
N ILE A 70 7.90 23.33 -7.38
CA ILE A 70 7.18 23.97 -6.27
C ILE A 70 6.78 22.93 -5.23
N GLY A 71 6.76 23.31 -3.95
CA GLY A 71 6.16 22.49 -2.90
C GLY A 71 4.81 23.04 -2.45
N ILE A 72 3.86 22.13 -2.22
CA ILE A 72 2.55 22.45 -1.66
C ILE A 72 2.53 22.08 -0.17
N ILE A 73 2.52 23.07 0.71
CA ILE A 73 2.46 22.87 2.16
C ILE A 73 1.13 22.20 2.52
N HIS A 74 1.18 21.07 3.23
CA HIS A 74 -0.02 20.35 3.65
C HIS A 74 -0.88 21.16 4.64
N ARG A 75 -2.15 20.78 4.79
CA ARG A 75 -3.14 21.49 5.65
C ARG A 75 -3.43 20.84 7.00
N TYR A 76 -2.69 19.79 7.35
CA TYR A 76 -2.92 18.98 8.56
C TYR A 76 -2.32 19.60 9.83
N THR A 77 -2.33 20.93 9.88
CA THR A 77 -1.82 21.78 10.97
C THR A 77 -2.77 22.96 11.19
N PRO A 78 -2.79 23.58 12.38
CA PRO A 78 -3.50 24.82 12.62
C PRO A 78 -3.12 25.91 11.61
N ILE A 79 -4.03 26.85 11.32
CA ILE A 79 -3.81 27.93 10.33
C ILE A 79 -2.48 28.64 10.59
N LYS A 80 -2.21 29.02 11.85
CA LYS A 80 -0.99 29.71 12.25
C LYS A 80 0.29 28.93 11.93
N GLU A 81 0.28 27.61 12.12
CA GLU A 81 1.44 26.76 11.84
C GLU A 81 1.66 26.61 10.32
N GLN A 82 0.59 26.40 9.56
CA GLN A 82 0.67 26.35 8.10
C GLN A 82 1.20 27.68 7.51
N VAL A 83 0.70 28.81 8.03
CA VAL A 83 1.19 30.15 7.70
C VAL A 83 2.66 30.31 8.06
N ASN A 84 3.09 29.82 9.22
CA ASN A 84 4.50 29.86 9.60
C ASN A 84 5.39 29.06 8.64
N GLU A 85 4.94 27.89 8.15
CA GLU A 85 5.67 27.14 7.12
C GLU A 85 5.79 27.94 5.82
N VAL A 86 4.71 28.59 5.36
CA VAL A 86 4.75 29.50 4.20
C VAL A 86 5.76 30.64 4.43
N LEU A 87 5.68 31.33 5.58
CA LEU A 87 6.57 32.43 5.93
C LEU A 87 8.03 32.00 5.98
N LYS A 88 8.34 30.78 6.48
CA LYS A 88 9.70 30.21 6.43
C LYS A 88 10.20 30.11 5.00
N VAL A 89 9.37 29.65 4.05
CA VAL A 89 9.74 29.59 2.63
C VAL A 89 9.95 31.00 2.06
N LYS A 90 9.03 31.93 2.30
CA LYS A 90 9.14 33.32 1.80
C LYS A 90 10.35 34.07 2.36
N ARG A 91 10.84 33.69 3.54
CA ARG A 91 12.04 34.26 4.19
C ARG A 91 13.32 33.52 3.86
N ALA A 92 13.26 32.32 3.28
CA ALA A 92 14.43 31.46 3.10
C ALA A 92 15.46 32.04 2.11
N GLU A 93 14.97 32.72 1.08
CA GLU A 93 15.77 33.50 0.16
C GLU A 93 15.03 34.77 -0.25
N SER A 94 15.53 35.89 0.26
CA SER A 94 15.27 37.20 -0.29
C SER A 94 16.62 37.78 -0.65
N ILE A 95 16.81 38.19 -1.91
CA ILE A 95 18.08 38.83 -2.33
C ILE A 95 18.28 40.13 -1.55
N VAL A 96 17.16 40.80 -1.25
CA VAL A 96 17.08 41.96 -0.39
C VAL A 96 16.20 41.61 0.82
N ILE A 97 16.77 41.63 2.02
CA ILE A 97 16.03 41.48 3.28
C ILE A 97 15.40 42.85 3.59
N GLU A 98 14.10 43.02 3.34
CA GLU A 98 13.38 44.31 3.47
C GLU A 98 13.26 44.81 4.92
N ASN A 99 13.14 43.89 5.89
CA ASN A 99 13.07 44.19 7.31
C ASN A 99 14.15 43.41 8.07
N PRO A 100 15.43 43.82 7.97
CA PRO A 100 16.51 43.15 8.67
C PRO A 100 16.33 43.32 10.18
N TYR A 101 16.73 42.32 10.95
CA TYR A 101 16.75 42.44 12.40
C TYR A 101 17.74 43.51 12.85
N THR A 102 17.28 44.40 13.73
CA THR A 102 18.09 45.49 14.27
C THR A 102 18.09 45.51 15.78
N LEU A 103 19.15 46.10 16.34
CA LEU A 103 19.21 46.54 17.74
C LEU A 103 19.64 48.01 17.76
N THR A 104 19.50 48.63 18.93
CA THR A 104 20.00 50.00 19.15
C THR A 104 21.41 50.00 19.73
N PRO A 105 22.19 51.09 19.59
CA PRO A 105 23.56 51.17 20.10
C PRO A 105 23.70 50.93 21.62
N GLU A 106 22.64 51.14 22.38
CA GLU A 106 22.60 51.05 23.85
C GLU A 106 22.36 49.63 24.36
N HIS A 107 21.90 48.71 23.51
CA HIS A 107 21.74 47.30 23.89
C HIS A 107 23.09 46.70 24.27
N SER A 108 23.08 45.71 25.17
CA SER A 108 24.31 45.05 25.60
C SER A 108 24.81 44.02 24.60
N LEU A 109 26.09 43.66 24.66
CA LEU A 109 26.65 42.55 23.88
C LEU A 109 25.94 41.21 24.20
N LYS A 110 25.46 41.04 25.43
CA LYS A 110 24.64 39.90 25.85
C LYS A 110 23.32 39.85 25.10
N ASP A 111 22.64 40.99 24.93
CA ASP A 111 21.39 41.07 24.16
C ASP A 111 21.66 40.73 22.70
N ALA A 112 22.72 41.28 22.11
CA ALA A 112 23.13 40.95 20.76
C ALA A 112 23.42 39.46 20.59
N LYS A 113 24.12 38.83 21.53
CA LYS A 113 24.42 37.40 21.53
C LYS A 113 23.14 36.56 21.58
N ASN A 114 22.27 36.82 22.55
CA ASN A 114 21.00 36.11 22.70
C ASN A 114 20.17 36.23 21.43
N PHE A 115 20.07 37.43 20.87
CA PHE A 115 19.34 37.70 19.64
C PHE A 115 19.95 36.94 18.44
N MET A 116 21.27 36.98 18.29
CA MET A 116 21.96 36.24 17.23
C MET A 116 21.79 34.72 17.33
N ASP A 117 21.78 34.18 18.54
CA ASP A 117 21.59 32.75 18.80
C ASP A 117 20.13 32.33 18.59
N GLU A 118 19.16 33.12 19.07
CA GLU A 118 17.73 32.88 18.89
C GLU A 118 17.31 32.85 17.42
N PHE A 119 17.79 33.83 16.63
CA PHE A 119 17.42 33.96 15.22
C PHE A 119 18.41 33.30 14.26
N GLY A 120 19.48 32.68 14.76
CA GLY A 120 20.47 31.97 13.96
C GLY A 120 21.22 32.85 12.95
N ILE A 121 21.48 34.11 13.31
CA ILE A 121 22.14 35.10 12.44
C ILE A 121 23.56 35.42 12.93
N ASN A 122 24.45 35.79 11.99
CA ASN A 122 25.87 36.05 12.27
C ASN A 122 26.23 37.55 12.31
N GLY A 123 25.24 38.42 12.17
CA GLY A 123 25.42 39.85 12.36
C GLY A 123 24.10 40.61 12.29
N LEU A 124 24.10 41.76 12.95
CA LEU A 124 22.99 42.66 13.21
C LEU A 124 23.28 44.01 12.57
N LEU A 125 22.22 44.68 12.10
CA LEU A 125 22.29 46.09 11.73
C LEU A 125 21.88 46.92 12.94
N ILE A 126 22.60 48.00 13.21
CA ILE A 126 22.34 48.87 14.35
C ILE A 126 21.60 50.10 13.85
N THR A 127 20.49 50.43 14.50
CA THR A 127 19.69 51.60 14.16
C THR A 127 19.33 52.42 15.39
N ASP A 128 19.10 53.72 15.22
CA ASP A 128 18.49 54.54 16.26
C ASP A 128 17.00 54.16 16.47
N ASN A 129 16.36 54.80 17.45
CA ASN A 129 14.94 54.58 17.78
C ASN A 129 13.96 54.94 16.66
N VAL A 130 14.42 55.65 15.62
CA VAL A 130 13.63 56.11 14.46
C VAL A 130 13.94 55.27 13.22
N GLY A 131 14.86 54.30 13.31
CA GLY A 131 15.25 53.39 12.22
C GLY A 131 16.35 53.92 11.31
N ARG A 132 17.09 54.96 11.71
CA ARG A 132 18.29 55.43 10.97
C ARG A 132 19.43 54.48 11.21
N PHE A 133 20.17 54.17 10.15
CA PHE A 133 21.30 53.25 10.22
C PHE A 133 22.50 53.88 10.93
N GLU A 134 23.00 53.19 11.96
CA GLU A 134 24.09 53.61 12.86
C GLU A 134 25.33 52.72 12.78
N GLY A 135 25.21 51.47 12.31
CA GLY A 135 26.37 50.58 12.15
C GLY A 135 26.03 49.12 11.89
N ILE A 136 27.05 48.28 11.86
CA ILE A 136 26.94 46.82 11.74
C ILE A 136 27.67 46.17 12.92
N PHE A 137 27.05 45.17 13.53
CA PHE A 137 27.66 44.35 14.56
C PHE A 137 27.66 42.88 14.14
N THR A 138 28.73 42.14 14.38
CA THR A 138 28.91 40.75 13.94
C THR A 138 29.50 39.89 15.06
N ARG A 139 29.43 38.56 14.93
CA ARG A 139 30.05 37.66 15.92
C ARG A 139 31.55 37.90 16.12
N ARG A 140 32.26 38.39 15.09
CA ARG A 140 33.70 38.67 15.18
C ARG A 140 34.00 39.83 16.13
N ASP A 141 33.08 40.79 16.22
CA ASP A 141 33.23 42.00 17.03
C ASP A 141 33.16 41.70 18.54
N MET A 142 32.61 40.54 18.92
CA MET A 142 32.51 40.05 20.30
C MET A 142 33.52 38.94 20.62
N MET A 143 34.26 38.43 19.64
CA MET A 143 35.02 37.17 19.77
C MET A 143 36.11 37.21 20.86
N PHE A 144 36.60 38.41 21.20
CA PHE A 144 37.65 38.63 22.19
C PHE A 144 37.20 39.50 23.37
N GLU A 145 35.89 39.65 23.58
CA GLU A 145 35.35 40.47 24.68
C GLU A 145 34.80 39.58 25.81
N ASP A 146 35.35 39.77 27.01
CA ASP A 146 34.98 39.01 28.20
C ASP A 146 33.78 39.62 28.93
N ASN A 147 33.58 40.94 28.84
CA ASN A 147 32.48 41.64 29.50
C ASN A 147 31.28 41.87 28.57
N LEU A 148 30.30 40.96 28.64
CA LEU A 148 29.09 41.01 27.82
C LEU A 148 28.07 42.09 28.22
N LEU A 149 28.30 42.86 29.30
CA LEU A 149 27.40 43.94 29.72
C LEU A 149 27.66 45.28 29.03
N LYS A 150 28.78 45.40 28.29
CA LYS A 150 29.09 46.60 27.53
C LYS A 150 28.05 46.87 26.44
N PRO A 151 27.83 48.15 26.06
CA PRO A 151 26.94 48.50 24.96
C PRO A 151 27.53 48.09 23.60
N ILE A 152 26.66 47.78 22.64
CA ILE A 152 27.05 47.43 21.25
C ILE A 152 27.84 48.57 20.59
N SER A 153 27.55 49.82 20.93
CA SER A 153 28.20 51.01 20.37
C SER A 153 29.73 51.01 20.49
N GLU A 154 30.29 50.35 21.51
CA GLU A 154 31.74 50.26 21.73
C GLU A 154 32.45 49.28 20.77
N HIS A 155 31.71 48.33 20.20
CA HIS A 155 32.28 47.21 19.42
C HIS A 155 31.75 47.12 17.99
N MET A 156 30.67 47.83 17.64
CA MET A 156 30.14 47.82 16.27
C MET A 156 31.07 48.53 15.28
N THR A 157 30.95 48.15 14.00
CA THR A 157 31.46 48.98 12.89
C THR A 157 30.52 50.18 12.73
N PRO A 158 30.96 51.42 13.02
CA PRO A 158 30.11 52.58 12.97
C PRO A 158 29.73 52.93 11.53
N LYS A 159 28.60 53.61 11.35
CA LYS A 159 28.07 54.07 10.05
C LYS A 159 29.11 54.67 9.12
N ILE A 160 30.02 55.48 9.66
CA ILE A 160 31.05 56.18 8.87
C ILE A 160 32.06 55.22 8.19
N LYS A 161 32.20 54.00 8.72
CA LYS A 161 33.07 52.94 8.19
C LYS A 161 32.27 51.84 7.48
N ALA A 162 30.96 51.79 7.66
CA ALA A 162 30.11 50.77 7.07
C ALA A 162 29.78 51.14 5.61
N ILE A 163 30.09 50.23 4.68
CA ILE A 163 29.70 50.36 3.28
C ILE A 163 28.20 50.12 3.16
N THR A 164 27.50 51.00 2.45
CA THR A 164 26.03 50.96 2.24
C THR A 164 25.70 51.22 0.78
N ALA A 165 24.47 50.91 0.37
CA ALA A 165 23.95 51.20 -0.97
C ALA A 165 22.56 51.84 -0.90
N GLU A 166 22.13 52.51 -1.97
CA GLU A 166 20.77 53.05 -2.08
C GLU A 166 19.75 51.92 -2.29
N GLN A 167 18.55 52.08 -1.74
CA GLN A 167 17.42 51.19 -2.00
C GLN A 167 17.13 51.11 -3.51
N GLY A 168 16.97 49.89 -4.04
CA GLY A 168 16.72 49.66 -5.47
C GLY A 168 17.98 49.46 -6.31
N ILE A 169 19.16 49.32 -5.68
CA ILE A 169 20.40 48.99 -6.38
C ILE A 169 20.27 47.68 -7.19
N ASP A 170 20.84 47.69 -8.40
CA ASP A 170 20.95 46.50 -9.24
C ASP A 170 21.80 45.40 -8.58
N ILE A 171 21.42 44.14 -8.80
CA ILE A 171 22.05 42.98 -8.13
C ILE A 171 23.51 42.80 -8.56
N GLU A 172 23.83 43.00 -9.85
CA GLU A 172 25.21 42.87 -10.32
C GLU A 172 26.07 44.01 -9.76
N LYS A 173 25.51 45.22 -9.70
CA LYS A 173 26.18 46.37 -9.06
C LYS A 173 26.39 46.17 -7.55
N ALA A 174 25.41 45.59 -6.86
CA ALA A 174 25.57 45.20 -5.45
C ALA A 174 26.66 44.13 -5.29
N LYS A 175 26.75 43.15 -6.20
CA LYS A 175 27.79 42.12 -6.22
C LYS A 175 29.18 42.73 -6.42
N GLU A 176 29.32 43.70 -7.32
CA GLU A 176 30.56 44.46 -7.52
C GLU A 176 30.97 45.21 -6.25
N ILE A 177 30.06 45.99 -5.64
CA ILE A 177 30.33 46.70 -4.38
C ILE A 177 30.81 45.73 -3.29
N MET A 178 30.12 44.60 -3.12
CA MET A 178 30.48 43.62 -2.10
C MET A 178 31.83 42.95 -2.38
N LYS A 179 32.14 42.66 -3.66
CA LYS A 179 33.41 42.09 -4.10
C LYS A 179 34.57 43.04 -3.88
N ASP A 180 34.43 44.29 -4.32
CA ASP A 180 35.49 45.30 -4.26
C ASP A 180 35.83 45.68 -2.82
N ASN A 181 34.82 45.76 -1.96
CA ASN A 181 34.98 46.08 -0.56
C ASN A 181 35.20 44.85 0.34
N ARG A 182 35.14 43.63 -0.22
CA ARG A 182 35.28 42.34 0.49
C ARG A 182 34.37 42.21 1.71
N ILE A 183 33.11 42.63 1.56
CA ILE A 183 32.10 42.63 2.63
C ILE A 183 31.04 41.55 2.41
N GLU A 184 30.51 41.00 3.50
CA GLU A 184 29.47 39.96 3.47
C GLU A 184 28.04 40.51 3.58
N LYS A 185 27.88 41.77 4.00
CA LYS A 185 26.61 42.43 4.29
C LYS A 185 26.63 43.84 3.70
N LEU A 186 25.60 44.18 2.93
CA LEU A 186 25.42 45.50 2.30
C LEU A 186 24.06 46.08 2.70
N PRO A 187 23.99 46.97 3.70
CA PRO A 187 22.77 47.67 4.10
C PRO A 187 22.27 48.58 2.99
N LEU A 188 20.95 48.59 2.79
CA LEU A 188 20.25 49.43 1.83
C LEU A 188 19.53 50.56 2.54
N LEU A 189 19.82 51.80 2.16
CA LEU A 189 19.28 53.01 2.77
C LEU A 189 18.39 53.77 1.81
N ASP A 190 17.37 54.46 2.33
CA ASP A 190 16.68 55.50 1.56
C ASP A 190 17.46 56.83 1.56
N LYS A 191 16.94 57.81 0.81
CA LYS A 191 17.52 59.17 0.72
C LYS A 191 17.59 59.91 2.07
N LYS A 192 16.85 59.47 3.09
CA LYS A 192 16.84 60.04 4.44
C LYS A 192 17.79 59.29 5.40
N GLY A 193 18.50 58.27 4.91
CA GLY A 193 19.41 57.44 5.70
C GLY A 193 18.71 56.42 6.61
N LEU A 194 17.41 56.16 6.38
CA LEU A 194 16.68 55.10 7.07
C LEU A 194 17.04 53.75 6.46
N LEU A 195 17.16 52.75 7.31
CA LEU A 195 17.42 51.38 6.86
C LEU A 195 16.17 50.81 6.19
N LYS A 196 16.31 50.39 4.93
CA LYS A 196 15.23 49.82 4.09
C LYS A 196 15.50 48.40 3.63
N GLY A 197 16.72 47.90 3.81
CA GLY A 197 16.99 46.49 3.61
C GLY A 197 18.45 46.09 3.79
N LEU A 198 18.75 44.84 3.43
CA LEU A 198 20.10 44.25 3.51
C LEU A 198 20.30 43.22 2.40
N ILE A 199 21.43 43.30 1.69
CA ILE A 199 21.92 42.25 0.78
C ILE A 199 23.05 41.48 1.45
N THR A 200 23.07 40.14 1.35
CA THR A 200 24.16 39.32 1.89
C THR A 200 24.91 38.55 0.79
N ALA A 201 26.22 38.36 0.97
CA ALA A 201 27.04 37.59 0.01
C ALA A 201 26.55 36.14 -0.11
N LYS A 202 26.03 35.57 0.99
CA LYS A 202 25.44 34.23 1.00
C LYS A 202 24.25 34.12 0.06
N ASP A 203 23.39 35.14 0.01
CA ASP A 203 22.21 35.14 -0.86
C ASP A 203 22.58 35.37 -2.34
N LEU A 204 23.66 36.11 -2.62
CA LEU A 204 24.22 36.25 -3.97
C LEU A 204 24.84 34.93 -4.48
N LEU A 205 25.63 34.24 -3.65
CA LEU A 205 26.27 32.97 -4.01
C LEU A 205 25.26 31.83 -4.23
N ARG A 206 24.12 31.84 -3.53
CA ARG A 206 23.05 30.86 -3.71
C ARG A 206 22.46 30.86 -5.13
N LYS A 207 22.43 32.01 -5.81
CA LYS A 207 21.96 32.12 -7.21
C LYS A 207 22.81 31.31 -8.18
N GLU A 208 24.11 31.21 -7.94
CA GLU A 208 25.03 30.39 -8.75
C GLU A 208 24.86 28.89 -8.46
N LEU A 209 24.58 28.53 -7.21
CA LEU A 209 24.33 27.13 -6.81
C LEU A 209 22.98 26.60 -7.33
N TYR A 210 21.96 27.44 -7.41
CA TYR A 210 20.60 27.06 -7.80
C TYR A 210 20.09 27.94 -8.95
N PRO A 211 20.60 27.75 -10.19
CA PRO A 211 20.25 28.59 -11.34
C PRO A 211 18.79 28.45 -11.78
N LEU A 212 18.12 27.35 -11.40
CA LEU A 212 16.72 27.10 -11.71
C LEU A 212 15.75 27.65 -10.66
N THR A 213 16.24 28.38 -9.65
CA THR A 213 15.42 28.86 -8.54
C THR A 213 14.21 29.68 -9.02
N LEU A 214 13.03 29.34 -8.52
CA LEU A 214 11.80 30.06 -8.80
C LEU A 214 11.46 31.05 -7.69
N LYS A 215 11.24 32.29 -8.10
CA LYS A 215 10.89 33.42 -7.24
C LYS A 215 9.66 34.14 -7.79
N ASP A 216 8.89 34.75 -6.92
CA ASP A 216 7.82 35.65 -7.30
C ASP A 216 8.36 37.02 -7.74
N ASN A 217 7.46 37.90 -8.14
CA ASN A 217 7.77 39.28 -8.54
C ASN A 217 8.41 40.13 -7.42
N LYS A 218 8.35 39.69 -6.15
CA LYS A 218 9.00 40.32 -5.00
C LYS A 218 10.37 39.69 -4.70
N GLY A 219 10.85 38.77 -5.54
CA GLY A 219 12.13 38.10 -5.38
C GLY A 219 12.16 37.04 -4.27
N LYS A 220 10.99 36.60 -3.77
CA LYS A 220 10.86 35.58 -2.71
C LYS A 220 10.53 34.23 -3.34
N LEU A 221 11.02 33.13 -2.76
CA LEU A 221 10.75 31.79 -3.27
C LEU A 221 9.25 31.52 -3.42
N ILE A 222 8.88 30.82 -4.50
CA ILE A 222 7.48 30.42 -4.71
C ILE A 222 7.08 29.28 -3.75
N VAL A 223 5.82 29.28 -3.33
CA VAL A 223 5.26 28.22 -2.47
C VAL A 223 3.75 28.11 -2.65
N GLY A 224 3.24 26.89 -2.66
CA GLY A 224 1.80 26.62 -2.60
C GLY A 224 1.36 26.11 -1.24
N ALA A 225 0.06 26.14 -0.97
CA ALA A 225 -0.50 25.59 0.27
C ALA A 225 -1.85 24.94 0.02
N ALA A 226 -2.08 23.79 0.65
CA ALA A 226 -3.35 23.09 0.56
C ALA A 226 -4.41 23.74 1.46
N ILE A 227 -5.67 23.73 1.03
CA ILE A 227 -6.84 24.14 1.81
C ILE A 227 -7.94 23.09 1.72
N GLY A 228 -8.84 23.09 2.69
CA GLY A 228 -10.04 22.25 2.67
C GLY A 228 -11.19 22.92 1.93
N ILE A 229 -12.39 22.35 2.09
CA ILE A 229 -13.65 22.87 1.52
C ILE A 229 -14.76 23.00 2.58
N LYS A 230 -14.44 22.73 3.85
CA LYS A 230 -15.36 22.75 4.99
C LYS A 230 -14.67 23.44 6.17
N GLY A 231 -15.46 24.06 7.05
CA GLY A 231 -14.96 24.71 8.25
C GLY A 231 -14.17 25.98 7.97
N ASP A 232 -12.95 26.04 8.49
CA ASP A 232 -12.06 27.21 8.53
C ASP A 232 -11.40 27.59 7.19
N TYR A 233 -11.78 26.96 6.07
CA TYR A 233 -11.01 27.03 4.83
C TYR A 233 -10.87 28.45 4.24
N MET A 234 -11.86 29.33 4.43
CA MET A 234 -11.78 30.73 3.97
C MET A 234 -10.86 31.60 4.83
N GLU A 235 -10.89 31.43 6.16
CA GLU A 235 -9.96 32.09 7.09
C GLU A 235 -8.52 31.62 6.83
N ARG A 236 -8.37 30.32 6.60
CA ARG A 236 -7.10 29.70 6.21
C ARG A 236 -6.60 30.25 4.89
N ALA A 237 -7.44 30.29 3.86
CA ALA A 237 -7.08 30.86 2.56
C ALA A 237 -6.63 32.33 2.70
N GLU A 238 -7.39 33.15 3.43
CA GLU A 238 -7.04 34.55 3.68
C GLU A 238 -5.68 34.70 4.36
N SER A 239 -5.44 33.90 5.40
CA SER A 239 -4.19 33.94 6.16
C SER A 239 -2.99 33.50 5.31
N LEU A 240 -3.17 32.49 4.45
CA LEU A 240 -2.13 32.00 3.53
C LEU A 240 -1.83 33.01 2.41
N VAL A 241 -2.86 33.65 1.84
CA VAL A 241 -2.71 34.72 0.84
C VAL A 241 -1.95 35.90 1.46
N ASN A 242 -2.34 36.33 2.66
CA ASN A 242 -1.67 37.40 3.40
C ASN A 242 -0.21 37.05 3.74
N ALA A 243 0.09 35.77 3.97
CA ALA A 243 1.46 35.28 4.19
C ALA A 243 2.33 35.26 2.91
N GLY A 244 1.75 35.52 1.74
CA GLY A 244 2.44 35.52 0.46
C GLY A 244 2.50 34.16 -0.23
N CYS A 245 1.54 33.27 0.05
CA CYS A 245 1.36 32.05 -0.73
C CYS A 245 1.07 32.39 -2.21
N ASN A 246 1.67 31.64 -3.13
CA ASN A 246 1.56 31.92 -4.57
C ASN A 246 0.40 31.16 -5.25
N VAL A 247 0.04 29.99 -4.71
CA VAL A 247 -1.03 29.14 -5.25
C VAL A 247 -1.71 28.36 -4.13
N LEU A 248 -3.04 28.35 -4.13
CA LEU A 248 -3.82 27.52 -3.21
C LEU A 248 -4.18 26.20 -3.88
N CYS A 249 -4.20 25.11 -3.12
CA CYS A 249 -4.55 23.78 -3.63
C CYS A 249 -5.76 23.23 -2.89
N ILE A 250 -6.91 23.17 -3.56
CA ILE A 250 -8.09 22.46 -3.09
C ILE A 250 -7.92 20.99 -3.45
N ASP A 251 -7.50 20.19 -2.48
CA ASP A 251 -7.24 18.76 -2.63
C ASP A 251 -8.21 17.93 -1.78
N ILE A 252 -9.14 17.29 -2.47
CA ILE A 252 -10.13 16.38 -1.90
C ILE A 252 -10.23 15.13 -2.78
N ALA A 253 -10.72 14.02 -2.20
CA ALA A 253 -10.82 12.75 -2.92
C ALA A 253 -11.70 12.82 -4.19
N HIS A 254 -12.78 13.61 -4.15
CA HIS A 254 -13.70 13.82 -5.26
C HIS A 254 -13.94 15.32 -5.54
N GLY A 255 -13.12 15.87 -6.44
CA GLY A 255 -13.16 17.28 -6.83
C GLY A 255 -14.42 17.69 -7.59
N HIS A 256 -15.11 16.75 -8.24
CA HIS A 256 -16.35 17.02 -8.98
C HIS A 256 -17.59 16.98 -8.08
N SER A 257 -17.50 17.66 -6.94
CA SER A 257 -18.61 17.80 -6.00
C SER A 257 -19.04 19.27 -5.90
N GLU A 258 -20.33 19.49 -5.65
CA GLU A 258 -20.88 20.85 -5.52
C GLU A 258 -20.17 21.66 -4.42
N LEU A 259 -19.83 21.04 -3.30
CA LEU A 259 -19.08 21.68 -2.23
C LEU A 259 -17.70 22.17 -2.70
N ALA A 260 -17.00 21.38 -3.51
CA ALA A 260 -15.68 21.74 -4.03
C ALA A 260 -15.77 22.86 -5.07
N ILE A 261 -16.74 22.77 -5.98
CA ILE A 261 -17.01 23.80 -6.99
C ILE A 261 -17.38 25.12 -6.31
N ASN A 262 -18.24 25.09 -5.30
CA ASN A 262 -18.64 26.29 -4.57
C ASN A 262 -17.50 26.88 -3.75
N ALA A 263 -16.68 26.05 -3.09
CA ALA A 263 -15.49 26.51 -2.39
C ALA A 263 -14.48 27.18 -3.34
N LEU A 264 -14.25 26.57 -4.52
CA LEU A 264 -13.39 27.14 -5.57
C LEU A 264 -13.90 28.52 -6.02
N LYS A 265 -15.18 28.64 -6.37
CA LYS A 265 -15.80 29.92 -6.76
C LYS A 265 -15.64 30.96 -5.65
N THR A 266 -15.97 30.59 -4.41
CA THR A 266 -15.87 31.51 -3.25
C THR A 266 -14.44 32.00 -3.03
N VAL A 267 -13.44 31.13 -3.18
CA VAL A 267 -12.03 31.51 -3.08
C VAL A 267 -11.64 32.47 -4.22
N LYS A 268 -12.03 32.18 -5.46
CA LYS A 268 -11.73 33.03 -6.63
C LYS A 268 -12.46 34.38 -6.58
N ASP A 269 -13.68 34.42 -6.06
CA ASP A 269 -14.47 35.65 -5.89
C ASP A 269 -13.83 36.58 -4.85
N LYS A 270 -13.32 36.03 -3.73
CA LYS A 270 -12.67 36.82 -2.67
C LYS A 270 -11.22 37.19 -3.03
N PHE A 271 -10.51 36.33 -3.73
CA PHE A 271 -9.08 36.49 -4.04
C PHE A 271 -8.84 36.35 -5.55
N SER A 272 -9.24 37.34 -6.34
CA SER A 272 -9.14 37.29 -7.81
C SER A 272 -7.71 37.11 -8.34
N ASP A 273 -6.72 37.59 -7.60
CA ASP A 273 -5.32 37.53 -7.99
C ASP A 273 -4.63 36.20 -7.66
N ILE A 274 -5.20 35.38 -6.75
CA ILE A 274 -4.59 34.11 -6.36
C ILE A 274 -4.87 33.04 -7.41
N GLU A 275 -3.86 32.23 -7.70
CA GLU A 275 -4.00 31.04 -8.53
C GLU A 275 -4.48 29.86 -7.68
N VAL A 276 -5.37 29.02 -8.22
CA VAL A 276 -5.96 27.89 -7.51
C VAL A 276 -5.84 26.59 -8.32
N ILE A 277 -5.20 25.59 -7.72
CA ILE A 277 -5.22 24.19 -8.19
C ILE A 277 -6.43 23.51 -7.57
N ALA A 278 -7.25 22.81 -8.36
CA ALA A 278 -8.42 22.08 -7.88
C ALA A 278 -8.41 20.61 -8.31
N GLY A 279 -8.72 19.70 -7.40
CA GLY A 279 -8.84 18.27 -7.69
C GLY A 279 -9.26 17.44 -6.47
N ASN A 280 -9.30 16.12 -6.57
CA ASN A 280 -8.93 15.31 -7.74
C ASN A 280 -10.12 14.97 -8.64
N VAL A 281 -9.88 14.94 -9.95
CA VAL A 281 -10.85 14.50 -10.96
C VAL A 281 -10.24 13.42 -11.86
N ALA A 282 -11.07 12.72 -12.61
CA ALA A 282 -10.61 11.65 -13.50
C ALA A 282 -11.38 11.57 -14.83
N THR A 283 -12.27 12.53 -15.10
CA THR A 283 -13.10 12.57 -16.31
C THR A 283 -13.06 13.95 -16.96
N GLU A 284 -13.48 14.00 -18.23
CA GLU A 284 -13.51 15.21 -19.04
C GLU A 284 -14.51 16.24 -18.47
N GLU A 285 -15.70 15.77 -18.10
CA GLU A 285 -16.79 16.60 -17.58
C GLU A 285 -16.40 17.26 -16.25
N ALA A 286 -15.78 16.48 -15.37
CA ALA A 286 -15.26 16.96 -14.10
C ALA A 286 -14.18 18.03 -14.28
N THR A 287 -13.31 17.85 -15.26
CA THR A 287 -12.26 18.80 -15.61
C THR A 287 -12.85 20.09 -16.14
N PHE A 288 -13.82 19.99 -17.07
CA PHE A 288 -14.53 21.13 -17.63
C PHE A 288 -15.23 21.95 -16.54
N ASP A 289 -15.96 21.29 -15.64
CA ASP A 289 -16.71 21.97 -14.58
C ASP A 289 -15.80 22.68 -13.57
N LEU A 290 -14.65 22.09 -13.22
CA LEU A 290 -13.67 22.77 -12.38
C LEU A 290 -13.04 23.98 -13.07
N ILE A 291 -12.69 23.88 -14.35
CA ILE A 291 -12.18 25.01 -15.14
C ILE A 291 -13.21 26.13 -15.21
N LYS A 292 -14.47 25.80 -15.54
CA LYS A 292 -15.58 26.75 -15.59
C LYS A 292 -15.85 27.43 -14.24
N ALA A 293 -15.59 26.72 -13.14
CA ALA A 293 -15.68 27.26 -11.79
C ALA A 293 -14.50 28.17 -11.40
N GLY A 294 -13.46 28.26 -12.22
CA GLY A 294 -12.32 29.18 -12.04
C GLY A 294 -11.02 28.50 -11.61
N ALA A 295 -10.87 27.19 -11.79
CA ALA A 295 -9.61 26.50 -11.53
C ALA A 295 -8.53 26.96 -12.52
N ASP A 296 -7.37 27.39 -12.00
CA ASP A 296 -6.22 27.78 -12.81
C ASP A 296 -5.31 26.58 -13.13
N CYS A 297 -5.56 25.44 -12.49
CA CYS A 297 -4.94 24.14 -12.75
C CYS A 297 -5.84 23.03 -12.24
N VAL A 298 -5.97 21.92 -12.97
CA VAL A 298 -6.77 20.77 -12.54
C VAL A 298 -5.88 19.58 -12.21
N LYS A 299 -6.07 19.01 -11.02
CA LYS A 299 -5.31 17.84 -10.52
C LYS A 299 -6.07 16.54 -10.78
N THR A 300 -5.40 15.56 -11.39
CA THR A 300 -6.02 14.31 -11.88
C THR A 300 -5.53 13.05 -11.15
N GLY A 301 -6.45 12.18 -10.71
CA GLY A 301 -6.15 10.82 -10.25
C GLY A 301 -6.95 10.30 -9.03
N ILE A 302 -7.39 9.03 -9.07
CA ILE A 302 -8.17 8.34 -8.00
C ILE A 302 -7.68 6.85 -7.88
N GLY A 303 -7.34 6.36 -6.65
CA GLY A 303 -6.47 5.20 -6.25
C GLY A 303 -6.72 3.76 -6.80
N SER A 304 -6.07 2.64 -6.37
CA SER A 304 -6.13 1.32 -7.08
C SER A 304 -5.79 0.07 -6.20
N GLY A 305 -6.47 -1.12 -6.29
CA GLY A 305 -6.22 -2.33 -5.41
C GLY A 305 -6.08 -3.73 -6.08
N CYS A 306 -6.16 -4.89 -5.37
CA CYS A 306 -5.23 -6.02 -5.69
C CYS A 306 -5.67 -7.51 -5.91
N PHE A 307 -6.78 -8.09 -5.38
CA PHE A 307 -7.02 -9.58 -5.43
C PHE A 307 -8.32 -10.07 -6.07
N ALA A 308 -8.32 -11.08 -6.95
CA ALA A 308 -9.55 -11.54 -7.60
C ALA A 308 -10.63 -12.12 -6.65
N ALA A 309 -11.91 -12.05 -7.06
CA ALA A 309 -13.03 -12.75 -6.42
C ALA A 309 -12.73 -14.25 -6.22
N GLY A 310 -13.22 -14.83 -5.14
CA GLY A 310 -13.02 -16.24 -4.79
C GLY A 310 -11.66 -16.55 -4.16
N THR A 311 -10.79 -15.55 -3.96
CA THR A 311 -9.58 -15.70 -3.15
C THR A 311 -9.97 -16.06 -1.72
N ARG A 312 -9.42 -17.15 -1.17
CA ARG A 312 -9.82 -17.70 0.12
C ARG A 312 -8.96 -17.12 1.24
N ILE A 313 -9.58 -16.43 2.18
CA ILE A 313 -8.90 -15.82 3.33
C ILE A 313 -9.05 -16.74 4.52
N LEU A 314 -7.94 -16.95 5.25
CA LEU A 314 -7.93 -17.77 6.45
C LEU A 314 -8.53 -17.01 7.63
N MET A 315 -9.66 -17.49 8.12
CA MET A 315 -10.41 -16.92 9.24
C MET A 315 -9.82 -17.35 10.59
N SER A 316 -10.08 -16.60 11.66
CA SER A 316 -9.58 -16.96 13.01
C SER A 316 -10.18 -18.24 13.57
N ASN A 317 -11.35 -18.66 13.11
CA ASN A 317 -12.05 -19.87 13.53
C ASN A 317 -11.62 -21.15 12.78
N GLY A 318 -10.48 -21.13 12.08
CA GLY A 318 -10.00 -22.30 11.33
C GLY A 318 -10.81 -22.63 10.07
N THR A 319 -11.53 -21.66 9.51
CA THR A 319 -12.27 -21.79 8.24
C THR A 319 -11.72 -20.85 7.18
N TYR A 320 -12.28 -20.93 5.97
CA TYR A 320 -11.96 -20.02 4.88
C TYR A 320 -13.22 -19.33 4.38
N LYS A 321 -13.05 -18.07 4.00
CA LYS A 321 -14.10 -17.26 3.39
C LYS A 321 -13.60 -16.62 2.10
N ASN A 322 -14.47 -16.46 1.12
CA ASN A 322 -14.08 -15.73 -0.09
C ASN A 322 -13.83 -14.27 0.27
N ILE A 323 -12.82 -13.65 -0.32
CA ILE A 323 -12.42 -12.27 0.01
C ILE A 323 -13.58 -11.28 -0.13
N GLU A 324 -14.43 -11.46 -1.14
CA GLU A 324 -15.62 -10.64 -1.41
C GLU A 324 -16.75 -10.82 -0.39
N GLU A 325 -16.74 -11.92 0.38
CA GLU A 325 -17.78 -12.22 1.36
C GLU A 325 -17.42 -11.72 2.77
N ILE A 326 -16.15 -11.34 2.99
CA ILE A 326 -15.64 -10.91 4.30
C ILE A 326 -16.27 -9.58 4.68
N LYS A 327 -16.63 -9.44 5.96
CA LYS A 327 -17.28 -8.26 6.52
C LYS A 327 -16.42 -7.61 7.58
N SER A 328 -16.62 -6.30 7.77
CA SER A 328 -16.03 -5.58 8.90
C SER A 328 -16.40 -6.25 10.24
N GLY A 329 -15.46 -6.27 11.17
CA GLY A 329 -15.58 -6.91 12.48
C GLY A 329 -15.25 -8.40 12.50
N GLU A 330 -15.27 -9.08 11.36
CA GLU A 330 -14.83 -10.48 11.28
C GLU A 330 -13.32 -10.58 11.57
N LYS A 331 -12.88 -11.73 12.09
CA LYS A 331 -11.48 -11.94 12.47
C LYS A 331 -10.78 -12.88 11.50
N ILE A 332 -9.57 -12.51 11.10
CA ILE A 332 -8.71 -13.28 10.19
C ILE A 332 -7.30 -13.43 10.75
N ILE A 333 -6.49 -14.28 10.15
CA ILE A 333 -5.10 -14.52 10.59
C ILE A 333 -4.13 -13.56 9.89
N ASN A 334 -3.25 -12.92 10.67
CA ASN A 334 -2.17 -12.05 10.16
C ASN A 334 -0.84 -12.81 9.90
N LYS A 335 0.22 -12.11 9.46
CA LYS A 335 1.53 -12.73 9.19
C LYS A 335 2.22 -13.38 10.40
N ASP A 336 1.80 -13.03 11.61
CA ASP A 336 2.37 -13.51 12.86
C ASP A 336 1.53 -14.67 13.44
N GLY A 337 0.51 -15.12 12.69
CA GLY A 337 -0.38 -16.21 13.10
C GLY A 337 -1.42 -15.79 14.14
N MET A 338 -1.64 -14.49 14.35
CA MET A 338 -2.58 -13.96 15.33
C MET A 338 -3.91 -13.57 14.67
N ALA A 339 -5.01 -13.76 15.40
CA ALA A 339 -6.31 -13.26 15.01
C ALA A 339 -6.34 -11.72 15.08
N VAL A 340 -6.70 -11.08 13.97
CA VAL A 340 -6.88 -9.63 13.85
C VAL A 340 -8.24 -9.31 13.27
N LYS A 341 -8.83 -8.18 13.65
CA LYS A 341 -10.11 -7.74 13.11
C LYS A 341 -9.94 -7.17 11.71
N VAL A 342 -10.84 -7.53 10.82
CA VAL A 342 -11.06 -6.85 9.55
C VAL A 342 -11.74 -5.53 9.86
N LYS A 343 -11.08 -4.43 9.55
CA LYS A 343 -11.69 -3.10 9.62
C LYS A 343 -12.64 -2.91 8.45
N LYS A 344 -12.26 -3.40 7.27
CA LYS A 344 -13.07 -3.25 6.06
C LYS A 344 -12.75 -4.31 5.01
N SER A 345 -13.74 -4.65 4.20
CA SER A 345 -13.62 -5.46 2.98
C SER A 345 -14.24 -4.70 1.82
N PHE A 346 -13.64 -4.79 0.63
CA PHE A 346 -14.09 -3.99 -0.50
C PHE A 346 -13.60 -4.49 -1.86
N CYS A 347 -14.32 -4.14 -2.93
CA CYS A 347 -14.01 -4.44 -4.32
C CYS A 347 -13.20 -3.30 -4.96
N THR A 348 -12.22 -3.65 -5.79
CA THR A 348 -11.16 -2.79 -6.32
C THR A 348 -11.19 -2.60 -7.84
N GLY A 349 -12.26 -3.06 -8.50
CA GLY A 349 -12.51 -2.95 -9.94
C GLY A 349 -12.09 -4.19 -10.74
N ILE A 350 -12.13 -4.12 -12.07
CA ILE A 350 -11.61 -5.18 -12.95
C ILE A 350 -10.14 -4.89 -13.27
N LYS A 351 -9.26 -5.88 -13.11
CA LYS A 351 -7.81 -5.73 -13.34
C LYS A 351 -7.19 -6.99 -13.91
N LYS A 352 -6.08 -6.81 -14.65
CA LYS A 352 -5.21 -7.91 -15.06
C LYS A 352 -4.62 -8.62 -13.84
N VAL A 353 -4.61 -9.94 -13.90
CA VAL A 353 -4.17 -10.80 -12.80
C VAL A 353 -3.16 -11.84 -13.27
N ILE A 354 -2.21 -12.13 -12.38
CA ILE A 354 -1.31 -13.26 -12.47
C ILE A 354 -1.94 -14.44 -11.74
N LYS A 355 -1.86 -15.61 -12.36
CA LYS A 355 -2.21 -16.89 -11.75
C LYS A 355 -1.03 -17.42 -10.94
N LEU A 356 -1.21 -17.46 -9.63
CA LEU A 356 -0.23 -17.99 -8.68
C LEU A 356 -0.79 -19.26 -8.04
N ARG A 357 -0.10 -20.39 -8.17
CA ARG A 357 -0.45 -21.66 -7.51
C ARG A 357 0.65 -22.08 -6.57
N SER A 358 0.29 -22.43 -5.34
CA SER A 358 1.23 -22.91 -4.32
C SER A 358 1.01 -24.39 -4.01
N SER A 359 1.96 -25.01 -3.31
CA SER A 359 1.90 -26.43 -2.94
C SER A 359 0.96 -26.73 -1.78
N ILE A 360 0.58 -25.71 -1.00
CA ILE A 360 -0.21 -25.87 0.24
C ILE A 360 -1.64 -25.34 0.13
N PHE A 361 -2.09 -25.06 -1.09
CA PHE A 361 -3.49 -24.72 -1.37
C PHE A 361 -3.95 -25.38 -2.68
N HIS A 362 -5.22 -25.80 -2.73
CA HIS A 362 -5.76 -26.57 -3.85
C HIS A 362 -6.18 -25.72 -5.05
N GLN A 363 -6.39 -24.41 -4.84
CA GLN A 363 -6.80 -23.44 -5.87
C GLN A 363 -5.64 -22.51 -6.24
N SER A 364 -5.68 -22.03 -7.48
CA SER A 364 -4.84 -20.90 -7.89
C SER A 364 -5.40 -19.60 -7.33
N THR A 365 -4.50 -18.71 -6.93
CA THR A 365 -4.79 -17.31 -6.63
C THR A 365 -4.66 -16.50 -7.90
N TYR A 366 -5.60 -15.60 -8.15
CA TYR A 366 -5.50 -14.61 -9.22
C TYR A 366 -5.31 -13.24 -8.56
N VAL A 367 -4.19 -12.59 -8.83
CA VAL A 367 -3.73 -11.42 -8.07
C VAL A 367 -3.01 -10.42 -8.98
N THR A 368 -3.12 -9.12 -8.71
CA THR A 368 -2.45 -8.12 -9.55
C THR A 368 -0.92 -8.28 -9.50
N PRO A 369 -0.21 -7.99 -10.62
CA PRO A 369 1.24 -8.15 -10.72
C PRO A 369 2.05 -7.42 -9.63
N ASP A 370 1.55 -6.28 -9.17
CA ASP A 370 2.17 -5.38 -8.19
C ASP A 370 1.85 -5.72 -6.73
N HIS A 371 1.00 -6.72 -6.49
CA HIS A 371 0.66 -7.13 -5.14
C HIS A 371 1.85 -7.78 -4.44
N LYS A 372 1.97 -7.63 -3.11
CA LYS A 372 3.14 -8.09 -2.36
C LYS A 372 2.88 -9.32 -1.52
N TYR A 373 3.74 -10.31 -1.70
CA TYR A 373 3.81 -11.51 -0.86
C TYR A 373 5.03 -11.46 0.03
N TRP A 374 4.93 -12.05 1.21
CA TRP A 374 6.07 -12.32 2.08
C TRP A 374 6.72 -13.62 1.62
N VAL A 375 7.98 -13.53 1.18
CA VAL A 375 8.67 -14.65 0.53
C VAL A 375 10.00 -14.97 1.18
N GLY A 376 10.42 -16.23 1.06
CA GLY A 376 11.79 -16.69 1.28
C GLY A 376 12.56 -16.62 -0.02
N ASP A 377 13.50 -15.68 -0.10
CA ASP A 377 14.33 -15.42 -1.27
C ASP A 377 15.45 -16.44 -1.42
N LEU A 378 15.39 -17.17 -2.53
CA LEU A 378 16.37 -18.18 -2.93
C LEU A 378 16.91 -17.93 -4.34
N ASN A 379 16.69 -16.75 -4.91
CA ASN A 379 17.10 -16.46 -6.30
C ASN A 379 18.62 -16.50 -6.50
N SER A 380 19.40 -16.29 -5.43
CA SER A 380 20.86 -16.40 -5.44
C SER A 380 21.39 -17.81 -5.17
N VAL A 381 20.52 -18.81 -5.01
CA VAL A 381 20.90 -20.19 -4.73
C VAL A 381 20.62 -21.06 -5.94
N SER A 382 21.62 -21.82 -6.40
CA SER A 382 21.43 -22.72 -7.55
C SER A 382 20.35 -23.77 -7.27
N THR A 383 19.62 -24.17 -8.30
CA THR A 383 18.55 -25.15 -8.19
C THR A 383 19.05 -26.51 -7.67
N GLU A 384 20.25 -26.94 -8.05
CA GLU A 384 20.90 -28.16 -7.54
C GLU A 384 21.20 -28.05 -6.04
N THR A 385 21.59 -26.86 -5.59
CA THR A 385 21.83 -26.58 -4.17
C THR A 385 20.54 -26.62 -3.38
N ILE A 386 19.45 -26.09 -3.94
CA ILE A 386 18.10 -26.16 -3.35
C ILE A 386 17.65 -27.62 -3.24
N HIS A 387 17.80 -28.42 -4.30
CA HIS A 387 17.43 -29.83 -4.30
C HIS A 387 18.25 -30.68 -3.31
N SER A 388 19.54 -30.38 -3.17
CA SER A 388 20.44 -31.15 -2.29
C SER A 388 20.31 -30.78 -0.80
N ARG A 389 20.15 -29.49 -0.49
CA ARG A 389 20.15 -28.99 0.92
C ARG A 389 18.76 -28.76 1.49
N GLY A 390 17.75 -28.54 0.64
CA GLY A 390 16.38 -28.25 1.03
C GLY A 390 16.12 -26.77 1.34
N TYR A 391 14.91 -26.30 1.04
CA TYR A 391 14.49 -24.91 1.16
C TYR A 391 14.65 -24.33 2.56
N ALA A 392 14.12 -25.01 3.60
CA ALA A 392 14.14 -24.50 4.98
C ALA A 392 15.55 -24.29 5.51
N LYS A 393 16.41 -25.31 5.34
CA LYS A 393 17.81 -25.25 5.77
C LYS A 393 18.56 -24.10 5.10
N LEU A 394 18.30 -23.85 3.81
CA LEU A 394 18.93 -22.76 3.07
C LEU A 394 18.45 -21.38 3.53
N LEU A 395 17.18 -21.24 3.91
CA LEU A 395 16.62 -19.99 4.43
C LEU A 395 17.14 -19.67 5.84
N GLU A 396 17.45 -20.68 6.64
CA GLU A 396 18.02 -20.53 7.98
C GLU A 396 19.54 -20.28 7.99
N VAL A 397 20.23 -20.64 6.90
CA VAL A 397 21.65 -20.30 6.75
C VAL A 397 21.78 -18.80 6.59
N GLN A 398 22.38 -18.16 7.61
CA GLN A 398 22.73 -16.74 7.57
C GLN A 398 23.61 -16.44 6.35
N SER A 399 23.30 -15.34 5.66
CA SER A 399 24.14 -14.90 4.56
C SER A 399 25.59 -14.71 5.02
N LYS A 400 26.55 -15.14 4.19
CA LYS A 400 27.98 -14.88 4.40
C LYS A 400 28.37 -13.44 4.07
N THR A 401 27.48 -12.68 3.42
CA THR A 401 27.70 -11.26 3.11
C THR A 401 27.50 -10.38 4.35
N VAL A 402 28.32 -9.35 4.50
CA VAL A 402 28.23 -8.35 5.55
C VAL A 402 27.65 -7.06 4.94
N PRO A 403 26.53 -6.52 5.47
CA PRO A 403 25.76 -7.02 6.61
C PRO A 403 24.91 -8.25 6.27
N LYS A 404 24.68 -9.12 7.27
CA LYS A 404 23.87 -10.34 7.14
C LYS A 404 22.43 -9.99 6.76
N MET A 405 22.08 -10.15 5.49
CA MET A 405 20.71 -9.89 5.02
C MET A 405 19.76 -11.05 5.37
N SER A 406 18.56 -10.71 5.85
CA SER A 406 17.45 -11.67 5.97
C SER A 406 17.04 -12.15 4.57
N LYS A 407 16.82 -13.46 4.42
CA LYS A 407 16.25 -14.05 3.20
C LYS A 407 14.73 -13.88 3.15
N TYR A 408 14.09 -13.37 4.21
CA TYR A 408 12.66 -13.07 4.23
C TYR A 408 12.40 -11.61 3.86
N LYS A 409 11.59 -11.37 2.83
CA LYS A 409 11.24 -10.01 2.36
C LYS A 409 9.89 -9.96 1.65
N TRP A 410 9.33 -8.75 1.55
CA TRP A 410 8.19 -8.48 0.68
C TRP A 410 8.65 -8.39 -0.77
N LYS A 411 7.96 -9.07 -1.67
CA LYS A 411 8.24 -9.07 -3.10
C LYS A 411 6.94 -8.95 -3.89
N GLU A 412 6.93 -8.17 -4.97
CA GLU A 412 5.77 -8.08 -5.85
C GLU A 412 5.60 -9.41 -6.60
N VAL A 413 4.36 -9.85 -6.86
CA VAL A 413 4.08 -11.17 -7.46
C VAL A 413 4.83 -11.36 -8.78
N LYS A 414 4.87 -10.31 -9.61
CA LYS A 414 5.58 -10.34 -10.89
C LYS A 414 7.09 -10.57 -10.76
N ASP A 415 7.67 -10.20 -9.63
CA ASP A 415 9.10 -10.34 -9.39
C ASP A 415 9.43 -11.72 -8.79
N ILE A 416 8.45 -12.53 -8.40
CA ILE A 416 8.67 -13.83 -7.74
C ILE A 416 9.14 -14.88 -8.75
N GLU A 417 10.31 -15.46 -8.48
CA GLU A 417 10.97 -16.44 -9.36
C GLU A 417 11.24 -17.77 -8.62
N GLN A 418 12.46 -17.98 -8.11
CA GLN A 418 12.84 -19.18 -7.33
C GLN A 418 12.46 -19.08 -5.85
N ASP A 419 11.71 -18.03 -5.47
CA ASP A 419 11.27 -17.82 -4.10
C ASP A 419 10.25 -18.87 -3.64
N VAL A 420 10.07 -18.97 -2.32
CA VAL A 420 8.96 -19.71 -1.71
C VAL A 420 8.03 -18.75 -0.98
N LEU A 421 6.72 -18.98 -1.07
CA LEU A 421 5.77 -18.20 -0.28
C LEU A 421 5.84 -18.67 1.18
N LEU A 422 5.57 -17.76 2.10
CA LEU A 422 5.64 -18.03 3.53
C LEU A 422 4.24 -18.03 4.16
N MET A 423 4.06 -18.94 5.12
CA MET A 423 2.92 -18.99 6.02
C MET A 423 3.44 -19.02 7.47
N PRO A 424 2.74 -18.46 8.46
CA PRO A 424 3.19 -18.51 9.85
C PRO A 424 3.28 -19.97 10.31
N LYS A 425 4.37 -20.33 11.01
CA LYS A 425 4.49 -21.68 11.58
C LYS A 425 3.44 -21.94 12.64
N ASN A 426 3.26 -21.00 13.55
CA ASN A 426 2.30 -21.06 14.65
C ASN A 426 1.12 -20.15 14.31
N ILE A 427 -0.09 -20.70 14.36
CA ILE A 427 -1.34 -20.01 14.08
C ILE A 427 -2.25 -20.25 15.27
N ASN A 428 -2.72 -19.17 15.87
CA ASN A 428 -3.60 -19.21 17.02
C ASN A 428 -5.05 -19.12 16.56
N PHE A 429 -5.67 -20.29 16.32
CA PHE A 429 -7.09 -20.36 15.97
C PHE A 429 -7.97 -20.19 17.21
N GLU A 430 -9.04 -19.44 17.07
CA GLU A 430 -10.10 -19.25 18.07
C GLU A 430 -11.12 -20.39 17.93
N LEU A 431 -10.76 -21.59 18.42
CA LEU A 431 -11.62 -22.78 18.42
C LEU A 431 -12.14 -23.08 19.82
N GLU A 432 -13.35 -23.62 19.88
CA GLU A 432 -13.88 -24.22 21.11
C GLU A 432 -13.15 -25.54 21.43
N ASP A 433 -13.15 -25.97 22.68
CA ASP A 433 -12.54 -27.25 23.08
C ASP A 433 -13.54 -28.41 23.17
N TYR A 434 -14.84 -28.10 23.23
CA TYR A 434 -15.89 -29.08 23.50
C TYR A 434 -17.23 -28.68 22.87
N PHE A 435 -18.04 -29.67 22.52
CA PHE A 435 -19.46 -29.50 22.22
C PHE A 435 -20.27 -30.68 22.74
N GLU A 436 -21.57 -30.50 22.89
CA GLU A 436 -22.50 -31.58 23.18
C GLU A 436 -23.80 -31.37 22.39
N ILE A 437 -24.33 -32.43 21.78
CA ILE A 437 -25.53 -32.36 20.94
C ILE A 437 -26.52 -33.43 21.39
N SER A 438 -27.66 -33.01 21.91
CA SER A 438 -28.78 -33.90 22.19
C SER A 438 -29.74 -33.90 21.00
N LEU A 439 -29.94 -35.04 20.35
CA LEU A 439 -30.71 -35.11 19.10
C LEU A 439 -32.24 -35.09 19.29
N ASN A 440 -32.76 -35.07 20.52
CA ASN A 440 -34.17 -35.36 20.85
C ASN A 440 -34.98 -34.23 21.54
N LYS A 441 -34.44 -33.02 21.77
CA LYS A 441 -35.24 -31.95 22.42
C LYS A 441 -36.35 -31.41 21.49
N ARG A 442 -37.62 -31.67 21.82
CA ARG A 442 -38.79 -30.94 21.28
C ARG A 442 -39.01 -29.62 22.04
N SER A 443 -39.14 -28.53 21.30
CA SER A 443 -39.75 -27.27 21.77
C SER A 443 -41.25 -27.49 22.01
N GLY A 444 -41.78 -26.88 23.07
CA GLY A 444 -43.08 -27.19 23.69
C GLY A 444 -44.28 -27.34 22.74
N GLY A 445 -45.06 -28.38 23.02
CA GLY A 445 -46.40 -28.60 22.49
C GLY A 445 -47.08 -29.69 23.32
N ASN A 446 -48.16 -29.34 24.02
CA ASN A 446 -48.97 -30.26 24.82
C ASN A 446 -49.36 -31.51 24.00
N THR A 447 -48.91 -32.69 24.42
CA THR A 447 -49.52 -33.95 23.98
C THR A 447 -49.84 -34.84 25.16
N ARG A 448 -51.14 -34.97 25.43
CA ARG A 448 -51.73 -36.10 26.15
C ARG A 448 -51.48 -37.38 25.36
N SER A 449 -50.40 -38.09 25.66
CA SER A 449 -50.26 -39.53 25.42
C SER A 449 -48.92 -39.98 25.99
N GLY A 450 -48.96 -40.72 27.10
CA GLY A 450 -47.80 -41.33 27.74
C GLY A 450 -47.16 -42.39 26.86
N ILE A 451 -46.28 -41.96 25.96
CA ILE A 451 -45.32 -42.82 25.26
C ILE A 451 -43.97 -42.50 25.88
N GLU A 452 -43.43 -43.41 26.67
CA GLU A 452 -42.01 -43.39 27.06
C GLU A 452 -41.16 -43.55 25.79
N TYR A 453 -40.27 -42.60 25.51
CA TYR A 453 -39.37 -42.65 24.35
C TYR A 453 -37.94 -42.99 24.80
N GLU A 454 -37.25 -43.76 23.95
CA GLU A 454 -35.85 -44.21 24.05
C GLU A 454 -34.87 -43.09 24.42
N GLU A 455 -33.85 -43.41 25.22
CA GLU A 455 -32.81 -42.48 25.71
C GLU A 455 -32.28 -41.52 24.62
N ASP A 456 -32.07 -40.26 25.02
CA ASP A 456 -31.54 -39.22 24.15
C ASP A 456 -30.14 -39.60 23.62
N LEU A 457 -29.99 -39.68 22.29
CA LEU A 457 -28.66 -39.81 21.69
C LEU A 457 -27.89 -38.49 21.86
N VAL A 458 -26.92 -38.51 22.78
CA VAL A 458 -26.01 -37.40 23.05
C VAL A 458 -24.68 -37.61 22.32
N LEU A 459 -24.37 -36.72 21.38
CA LEU A 459 -23.10 -36.75 20.65
C LEU A 459 -22.06 -35.90 21.38
N LYS A 460 -20.94 -36.55 21.76
CA LYS A 460 -19.77 -35.92 22.40
C LYS A 460 -18.50 -36.14 21.57
N PRO A 461 -17.58 -35.16 21.52
CA PRO A 461 -16.28 -35.30 20.88
C PRO A 461 -15.57 -36.57 21.31
N SER A 462 -15.24 -37.42 20.34
CA SER A 462 -14.47 -38.65 20.52
C SER A 462 -13.90 -39.08 19.19
N TYR A 463 -12.89 -39.96 19.19
CA TYR A 463 -12.36 -40.53 17.94
C TYR A 463 -13.48 -41.10 17.06
N LYS A 464 -14.42 -41.82 17.68
CA LYS A 464 -15.47 -42.56 17.00
C LYS A 464 -16.46 -41.59 16.34
N LEU A 465 -16.86 -40.54 17.04
CA LEU A 465 -17.72 -39.50 16.46
C LEU A 465 -17.02 -38.77 15.32
N GLY A 466 -15.75 -38.42 15.53
CA GLY A 466 -14.92 -37.81 14.49
C GLY A 466 -14.85 -38.69 13.24
N TYR A 467 -14.62 -39.98 13.41
CA TYR A 467 -14.55 -40.96 12.32
C TYR A 467 -15.87 -41.06 11.53
N ILE A 468 -17.01 -41.05 12.23
CA ILE A 468 -18.33 -40.99 11.57
C ILE A 468 -18.50 -39.68 10.80
N PHE A 469 -18.06 -38.54 11.35
CA PHE A 469 -18.14 -37.27 10.63
C PHE A 469 -17.21 -37.24 9.41
N GLY A 470 -15.97 -37.72 9.54
CA GLY A 470 -15.02 -37.80 8.43
C GLY A 470 -15.53 -38.65 7.28
N THR A 471 -15.91 -39.90 7.57
CA THR A 471 -16.48 -40.81 6.56
C THR A 471 -17.81 -40.29 6.00
N PHE A 472 -18.62 -39.59 6.81
CA PHE A 472 -19.85 -38.96 6.31
C PHE A 472 -19.55 -37.79 5.36
N LEU A 473 -18.56 -36.96 5.68
CA LEU A 473 -18.14 -35.83 4.86
C LEU A 473 -17.51 -36.27 3.52
N GLY A 474 -16.84 -37.42 3.50
CA GLY A 474 -16.42 -38.06 2.24
C GLY A 474 -17.59 -38.67 1.49
N ASP A 475 -17.99 -39.89 1.87
CA ASP A 475 -18.96 -40.72 1.12
C ASP A 475 -20.38 -40.79 1.69
N GLY A 476 -20.60 -40.29 2.91
CA GLY A 476 -21.91 -40.40 3.56
C GLY A 476 -23.03 -39.63 2.89
N THR A 477 -24.26 -40.13 3.02
CA THR A 477 -25.49 -39.49 2.54
C THR A 477 -26.60 -39.62 3.57
N ALA A 478 -27.33 -38.53 3.79
CA ALA A 478 -28.50 -38.50 4.66
C ALA A 478 -29.78 -38.40 3.82
N HIS A 479 -30.70 -39.34 4.04
CA HIS A 479 -31.98 -39.43 3.34
C HIS A 479 -33.15 -39.23 4.31
N LYS A 480 -34.20 -38.56 3.82
CA LYS A 480 -35.52 -38.49 4.45
C LYS A 480 -36.54 -39.02 3.48
N GLY A 481 -37.51 -39.76 3.99
CA GLY A 481 -38.64 -40.25 3.23
C GLY A 481 -39.90 -40.26 4.08
N VAL A 482 -41.03 -40.39 3.41
CA VAL A 482 -42.30 -40.71 4.04
C VAL A 482 -42.62 -42.15 3.65
N ASN A 483 -42.81 -43.01 4.65
CA ASN A 483 -43.30 -44.36 4.40
C ASN A 483 -44.74 -44.26 3.93
N LYS A 484 -44.96 -44.47 2.62
CA LYS A 484 -46.27 -44.32 1.96
C LYS A 484 -47.35 -45.26 2.52
N LYS A 485 -46.98 -46.35 3.22
CA LYS A 485 -47.95 -47.30 3.79
C LYS A 485 -48.59 -46.82 5.09
N ASN A 486 -47.91 -46.00 5.89
CA ASN A 486 -48.39 -45.55 7.21
C ASN A 486 -48.15 -44.06 7.49
N ASN A 487 -47.78 -43.29 6.47
CA ASN A 487 -47.44 -41.87 6.53
C ASN A 487 -46.35 -41.49 7.57
N SER A 488 -45.53 -42.45 8.01
CA SER A 488 -44.47 -42.18 8.99
C SER A 488 -43.22 -41.58 8.34
N HIS A 489 -42.60 -40.60 8.99
CA HIS A 489 -41.34 -40.03 8.54
C HIS A 489 -40.17 -40.96 8.88
N VAL A 490 -39.40 -41.38 7.88
CA VAL A 490 -38.23 -42.25 8.03
C VAL A 490 -36.98 -41.48 7.62
N GLY A 491 -35.91 -41.59 8.42
CA GLY A 491 -34.60 -41.03 8.09
C GLY A 491 -33.51 -42.09 8.15
N SER A 492 -32.59 -42.06 7.20
CA SER A 492 -31.45 -42.99 7.15
C SER A 492 -30.16 -42.29 6.74
N VAL A 493 -29.06 -42.68 7.36
CA VAL A 493 -27.70 -42.30 6.96
C VAL A 493 -27.06 -43.51 6.26
N ARG A 494 -26.39 -43.27 5.14
CA ARG A 494 -25.81 -44.34 4.31
C ARG A 494 -24.42 -44.01 3.80
N TRP A 495 -23.55 -45.00 3.73
CA TRP A 495 -22.23 -44.94 3.08
C TRP A 495 -22.21 -45.96 1.96
N SER A 496 -21.72 -45.59 0.79
CA SER A 496 -21.56 -46.49 -0.37
C SER A 496 -20.07 -46.66 -0.65
N LEU A 497 -19.58 -47.89 -0.53
CA LEU A 497 -18.16 -48.25 -0.54
C LEU A 497 -17.89 -49.32 -1.62
N GLY A 498 -16.65 -49.45 -2.05
CA GLY A 498 -16.14 -50.53 -2.89
C GLY A 498 -16.26 -51.91 -2.24
N LEU A 499 -16.13 -52.98 -3.02
CA LEU A 499 -16.16 -54.36 -2.48
C LEU A 499 -14.92 -54.69 -1.64
N ASP A 500 -13.80 -54.03 -1.95
CA ASP A 500 -12.51 -54.12 -1.25
C ASP A 500 -12.47 -53.30 0.05
N GLU A 501 -13.50 -52.50 0.34
CA GLU A 501 -13.57 -51.60 1.50
C GLU A 501 -14.43 -52.17 2.65
N LEU A 502 -14.54 -53.49 2.74
CA LEU A 502 -15.35 -54.16 3.78
C LEU A 502 -14.89 -53.80 5.20
N GLU A 503 -13.58 -53.69 5.43
CA GLU A 503 -13.03 -53.30 6.74
C GLU A 503 -13.46 -51.88 7.15
N ILE A 504 -13.56 -50.96 6.18
CA ILE A 504 -14.06 -49.60 6.41
C ILE A 504 -15.56 -49.66 6.75
N ALA A 505 -16.35 -50.48 6.04
CA ALA A 505 -17.77 -50.68 6.32
C ALA A 505 -18.02 -51.21 7.75
N GLU A 506 -17.23 -52.19 8.19
CA GLU A 506 -17.28 -52.77 9.53
C GLU A 506 -16.87 -51.74 10.61
N LYS A 507 -15.81 -50.97 10.33
CA LYS A 507 -15.33 -49.90 11.22
C LYS A 507 -16.38 -48.81 11.40
N ILE A 508 -17.04 -48.36 10.32
CA ILE A 508 -18.16 -47.41 10.38
C ILE A 508 -19.30 -48.00 11.25
N SER A 509 -19.70 -49.26 11.00
CA SER A 509 -20.75 -49.92 11.78
C SER A 509 -20.43 -49.98 13.27
N LYS A 510 -19.19 -50.36 13.62
CA LYS A 510 -18.69 -50.43 15.00
C LYS A 510 -18.66 -49.06 15.67
N CYS A 511 -18.16 -48.03 14.98
CA CYS A 511 -18.18 -46.66 15.48
C CYS A 511 -19.61 -46.15 15.71
N MET A 512 -20.53 -46.45 14.78
CA MET A 512 -21.94 -46.07 14.90
C MET A 512 -22.62 -46.76 16.08
N TYR A 513 -22.40 -48.07 16.26
CA TYR A 513 -22.91 -48.81 17.42
C TYR A 513 -22.38 -48.25 18.73
N ASN A 514 -21.09 -47.90 18.80
CA ASN A 514 -20.50 -47.36 20.02
C ASN A 514 -21.15 -46.05 20.47
N ILE A 515 -21.48 -45.18 19.52
CA ILE A 515 -22.08 -43.87 19.77
C ILE A 515 -23.58 -44.00 20.04
N SER A 516 -24.29 -44.77 19.22
CA SER A 516 -25.76 -44.80 19.21
C SER A 516 -26.40 -45.96 19.99
N LYS A 517 -25.61 -46.97 20.36
CA LYS A 517 -26.08 -48.28 20.87
C LYS A 517 -27.10 -48.97 19.96
N LYS A 518 -27.13 -48.62 18.67
CA LYS A 518 -28.01 -49.18 17.64
C LYS A 518 -27.20 -49.79 16.51
N GLU A 519 -27.66 -50.93 16.00
CA GLU A 519 -26.99 -51.63 14.91
C GLU A 519 -27.21 -50.95 13.54
N SER A 520 -26.18 -51.01 12.69
CA SER A 520 -26.28 -50.62 11.28
C SER A 520 -26.34 -51.88 10.40
N LYS A 521 -26.94 -51.76 9.21
CA LYS A 521 -27.05 -52.87 8.26
C LYS A 521 -26.03 -52.71 7.14
N ILE A 522 -25.14 -53.69 6.98
CA ILE A 522 -24.25 -53.79 5.82
C ILE A 522 -24.96 -54.58 4.73
N VAL A 523 -25.09 -54.00 3.54
CA VAL A 523 -25.85 -54.58 2.42
C VAL A 523 -25.00 -54.59 1.15
N TYR A 524 -24.85 -55.76 0.53
CA TYR A 524 -24.26 -55.88 -0.80
C TYR A 524 -25.30 -55.44 -1.85
N THR A 525 -24.93 -54.46 -2.68
CA THR A 525 -25.83 -53.91 -3.70
C THR A 525 -25.63 -54.59 -5.06
N LYS A 526 -26.64 -54.48 -5.94
CA LYS A 526 -26.57 -54.99 -7.33
C LYS A 526 -25.52 -54.28 -8.21
N ARG A 527 -24.85 -53.24 -7.70
CA ARG A 527 -23.86 -52.43 -8.43
C ARG A 527 -22.41 -52.76 -8.03
N ASN A 528 -22.15 -53.93 -7.44
CA ASN A 528 -20.84 -54.29 -6.89
C ASN A 528 -20.32 -53.24 -5.88
N THR A 529 -21.17 -52.82 -4.94
CA THR A 529 -20.79 -51.94 -3.84
C THR A 529 -21.32 -52.47 -2.51
N ILE A 530 -20.66 -52.09 -1.43
CA ILE A 530 -21.09 -52.35 -0.05
C ILE A 530 -21.78 -51.08 0.47
N GLU A 531 -22.96 -51.22 1.08
CA GLU A 531 -23.68 -50.10 1.65
C GLU A 531 -23.91 -50.28 3.14
N VAL A 532 -23.37 -49.36 3.96
CA VAL A 532 -23.68 -49.28 5.40
C VAL A 532 -24.92 -48.43 5.55
N ARG A 533 -26.01 -48.97 6.11
CA ARG A 533 -27.30 -48.27 6.31
C ARG A 533 -27.65 -48.17 7.78
N PHE A 534 -27.80 -46.95 8.26
CA PHE A 534 -28.23 -46.67 9.63
C PHE A 534 -29.58 -45.93 9.64
N PHE A 535 -30.60 -46.53 10.25
CA PHE A 535 -31.96 -46.01 10.25
C PHE A 535 -32.25 -45.27 11.55
N TYR A 536 -31.90 -43.97 11.61
CA TYR A 536 -32.22 -43.12 12.74
C TYR A 536 -32.52 -41.70 12.27
N LYS A 537 -33.79 -41.31 12.37
CA LYS A 537 -34.27 -40.03 11.83
C LYS A 537 -33.58 -38.81 12.46
N PRO A 538 -33.42 -38.69 13.79
CA PRO A 538 -32.77 -37.51 14.38
C PRO A 538 -31.33 -37.31 13.89
N LEU A 539 -30.54 -38.38 13.77
CA LEU A 539 -29.18 -38.29 13.22
C LEU A 539 -29.19 -37.96 11.73
N ALA A 540 -30.11 -38.52 10.94
CA ALA A 540 -30.27 -38.17 9.53
C ALA A 540 -30.69 -36.70 9.34
N ASP A 541 -31.57 -36.17 10.22
CA ASP A 541 -31.95 -34.77 10.25
C ASP A 541 -30.73 -33.88 10.57
N PHE A 542 -29.93 -34.28 11.56
CA PHE A 542 -28.71 -33.59 11.96
C PHE A 542 -27.65 -33.55 10.86
N LEU A 543 -27.25 -34.71 10.33
CA LEU A 543 -26.21 -34.83 9.31
C LEU A 543 -26.64 -34.26 7.96
N GLN A 544 -27.94 -34.10 7.69
CA GLN A 544 -28.40 -33.36 6.52
C GLN A 544 -27.93 -31.89 6.56
N GLY A 545 -27.71 -31.32 7.75
CA GLY A 545 -27.16 -29.98 7.93
C GLY A 545 -25.71 -29.82 7.47
N PHE A 546 -25.00 -30.92 7.19
CA PHE A 546 -23.61 -30.91 6.73
C PHE A 546 -23.53 -30.77 5.19
N GLY A 547 -24.67 -30.64 4.51
CA GLY A 547 -24.74 -30.47 3.06
C GLY A 547 -24.74 -31.78 2.27
N LYS A 548 -24.63 -31.66 0.95
CA LYS A 548 -24.67 -32.79 0.00
C LYS A 548 -23.66 -32.58 -1.13
N LYS A 549 -23.03 -33.66 -1.58
CA LYS A 549 -22.07 -33.67 -2.71
C LYS A 549 -21.01 -32.56 -2.56
N HIS A 550 -20.81 -31.74 -3.60
CA HIS A 550 -19.84 -30.64 -3.63
C HIS A 550 -20.08 -29.52 -2.61
N ASN A 551 -21.26 -29.47 -1.98
CA ASN A 551 -21.60 -28.49 -0.94
C ASN A 551 -21.44 -29.06 0.48
N LYS A 552 -20.83 -30.25 0.64
CA LYS A 552 -20.55 -30.79 1.96
C LYS A 552 -19.58 -29.90 2.73
N PHE A 553 -19.83 -29.73 4.02
CA PHE A 553 -18.99 -28.98 4.95
C PHE A 553 -19.20 -29.46 6.39
N LEU A 554 -18.20 -29.25 7.23
CA LEU A 554 -18.37 -29.34 8.68
C LEU A 554 -18.84 -27.97 9.20
N PRO A 555 -19.98 -27.87 9.89
CA PRO A 555 -20.38 -26.64 10.57
C PRO A 555 -19.31 -26.17 11.56
N GLU A 556 -19.04 -24.87 11.61
CA GLU A 556 -17.88 -24.28 12.32
C GLU A 556 -17.84 -24.64 13.81
N LYS A 557 -19.00 -24.64 14.46
CA LYS A 557 -19.16 -25.05 15.87
C LYS A 557 -18.76 -26.50 16.18
N TYR A 558 -18.54 -27.32 15.16
CA TYR A 558 -18.09 -28.71 15.29
C TYR A 558 -16.62 -28.88 14.89
N LEU A 559 -15.93 -27.81 14.49
CA LEU A 559 -14.47 -27.76 14.39
C LEU A 559 -13.93 -27.25 15.73
N ILE A 560 -13.44 -28.18 16.55
CA ILE A 560 -12.99 -27.92 17.92
C ILE A 560 -11.56 -28.42 18.10
N ASN A 561 -10.87 -27.87 19.10
CA ASN A 561 -9.49 -28.22 19.42
C ASN A 561 -9.38 -29.52 20.27
N ASN A 562 -9.97 -30.60 19.76
CA ASN A 562 -9.90 -31.93 20.40
C ASN A 562 -9.12 -32.90 19.51
N LYS A 563 -7.87 -33.22 19.86
CA LYS A 563 -6.98 -34.05 19.04
C LYS A 563 -7.54 -35.44 18.72
N GLU A 564 -8.22 -36.08 19.66
CA GLU A 564 -8.79 -37.42 19.44
C GLU A 564 -9.92 -37.36 18.40
N TYR A 565 -10.83 -36.39 18.54
CA TYR A 565 -11.93 -36.16 17.61
C TYR A 565 -11.46 -35.72 16.23
N LEU A 566 -10.51 -34.77 16.15
CA LEU A 566 -9.92 -34.32 14.89
C LEU A 566 -9.17 -35.45 14.18
N LYS A 567 -8.45 -36.31 14.93
CA LYS A 567 -7.83 -37.52 14.37
C LYS A 567 -8.90 -38.45 13.79
N GLY A 568 -10.02 -38.63 14.48
CA GLY A 568 -11.17 -39.36 13.95
C GLY A 568 -11.65 -38.82 12.60
N ILE A 569 -11.87 -37.51 12.50
CA ILE A 569 -12.29 -36.87 11.25
C ILE A 569 -11.25 -37.08 10.15
N CYS A 570 -9.97 -36.87 10.47
CA CYS A 570 -8.85 -37.06 9.53
C CYS A 570 -8.82 -38.48 8.97
N ASP A 571 -8.82 -39.48 9.86
CA ASP A 571 -8.79 -40.90 9.47
C ASP A 571 -10.04 -41.26 8.65
N GLY A 572 -11.21 -40.71 8.99
CA GLY A 572 -12.45 -40.95 8.23
C GLY A 572 -12.46 -40.30 6.84
N LEU A 573 -11.83 -39.13 6.68
CA LEU A 573 -11.65 -38.49 5.38
C LEU A 573 -10.62 -39.24 4.52
N ILE A 574 -9.57 -39.77 5.14
CA ILE A 574 -8.57 -40.60 4.46
C ILE A 574 -9.20 -41.91 3.98
N ASP A 575 -9.93 -42.61 4.86
CA ASP A 575 -10.61 -43.87 4.55
C ASP A 575 -11.76 -43.72 3.52
N SER A 576 -12.16 -42.50 3.14
CA SER A 576 -13.19 -42.27 2.11
C SER A 576 -12.61 -41.74 0.80
N ASP A 577 -12.07 -40.51 0.83
CA ASP A 577 -11.67 -39.77 -0.37
C ASP A 577 -10.15 -39.48 -0.42
N GLY A 578 -9.37 -40.13 0.45
CA GLY A 578 -7.96 -39.81 0.64
C GLY A 578 -7.06 -41.03 0.64
N TYR A 579 -5.78 -40.77 0.95
CA TYR A 579 -4.80 -41.81 1.24
C TYR A 579 -3.64 -41.21 2.03
N GLU A 580 -2.95 -42.05 2.80
CA GLU A 580 -1.69 -41.74 3.45
C GLU A 580 -0.59 -42.60 2.82
N GLU A 581 0.50 -41.98 2.40
CA GLU A 581 1.67 -42.69 1.86
C GLU A 581 2.58 -43.17 3.01
N ASP A 582 3.38 -44.22 2.77
CA ASP A 582 4.26 -44.87 3.77
C ASP A 582 5.18 -43.92 4.56
N TYR A 583 5.40 -42.70 4.06
CA TYR A 583 6.22 -41.66 4.68
C TYR A 583 5.42 -40.53 5.33
N GLY A 584 4.14 -40.77 5.64
CA GLY A 584 3.26 -39.88 6.39
C GLY A 584 2.67 -38.72 5.59
N ARG A 585 2.82 -38.72 4.26
CA ARG A 585 2.17 -37.73 3.41
C ARG A 585 0.71 -38.09 3.24
N ARG A 586 -0.15 -37.20 3.71
CA ARG A 586 -1.61 -37.32 3.57
C ARG A 586 -2.11 -36.49 2.40
N THR A 587 -2.97 -37.08 1.59
CA THR A 587 -3.58 -36.43 0.43
C THR A 587 -5.08 -36.71 0.46
N LEU A 588 -5.88 -35.69 0.11
CA LEU A 588 -7.32 -35.81 -0.01
C LEU A 588 -7.77 -35.29 -1.38
N ASN A 589 -8.62 -36.05 -2.07
CA ASN A 589 -9.22 -35.63 -3.32
C ASN A 589 -10.75 -35.69 -3.21
N ASN A 590 -11.36 -34.57 -2.88
CA ASN A 590 -12.81 -34.48 -2.66
C ASN A 590 -13.44 -33.43 -3.60
N SER A 591 -14.68 -33.69 -4.04
CA SER A 591 -15.42 -32.76 -4.91
C SER A 591 -15.83 -31.44 -4.22
N SER A 592 -15.92 -31.43 -2.89
CA SER A 592 -16.15 -30.24 -2.08
C SER A 592 -14.83 -29.56 -1.71
N LYS A 593 -14.67 -28.34 -2.20
CA LYS A 593 -13.54 -27.44 -1.85
C LYS A 593 -13.44 -27.21 -0.34
N ARG A 594 -14.58 -27.11 0.36
CA ARG A 594 -14.63 -26.86 1.81
C ARG A 594 -14.08 -28.04 2.61
N ILE A 595 -14.22 -29.28 2.10
CA ILE A 595 -13.66 -30.46 2.74
C ILE A 595 -12.15 -30.54 2.53
N ILE A 596 -11.64 -30.14 1.36
CA ILE A 596 -10.19 -30.03 1.13
C ILE A 596 -9.57 -28.97 2.07
N GLU A 597 -10.23 -27.81 2.20
CA GLU A 597 -9.82 -26.76 3.13
C GLU A 597 -9.83 -27.22 4.59
N LEU A 598 -10.93 -27.87 5.02
CA LEU A 598 -11.07 -28.48 6.34
C LEU A 598 -9.96 -29.48 6.61
N PHE A 599 -9.66 -30.36 5.65
CA PHE A 599 -8.59 -31.35 5.76
C PHE A 599 -7.22 -30.70 5.96
N GLY A 600 -6.96 -29.59 5.26
CA GLY A 600 -5.76 -28.78 5.47
C GLY A 600 -5.63 -28.28 6.90
N ILE A 601 -6.71 -27.73 7.46
CA ILE A 601 -6.77 -27.23 8.83
C ILE A 601 -6.62 -28.36 9.85
N ILE A 602 -7.29 -29.49 9.66
CA ILE A 602 -7.18 -30.66 10.55
C ILE A 602 -5.76 -31.21 10.55
N CYS A 603 -5.12 -31.33 9.38
CA CYS A 603 -3.73 -31.71 9.29
C CYS A 603 -2.83 -30.72 10.04
N TYR A 604 -3.03 -29.42 9.86
CA TYR A 604 -2.31 -28.40 10.61
C TYR A 604 -2.50 -28.55 12.13
N LEU A 605 -3.72 -28.70 12.62
CA LEU A 605 -4.00 -28.86 14.06
C LEU A 605 -3.43 -30.16 14.66
N LEU A 606 -3.23 -31.19 13.84
CA LEU A 606 -2.68 -32.48 14.29
C LEU A 606 -1.15 -32.54 14.20
N THR A 607 -0.55 -31.86 13.22
CA THR A 607 0.87 -32.04 12.88
C THR A 607 1.65 -30.73 12.74
N ASP A 608 1.05 -29.57 13.03
CA ASP A 608 1.60 -28.22 12.86
C ASP A 608 2.07 -27.92 11.43
N VAL A 609 1.57 -28.62 10.41
CA VAL A 609 1.97 -28.42 9.00
C VAL A 609 0.78 -28.64 8.07
N PHE A 610 0.56 -27.71 7.14
CA PHE A 610 -0.44 -27.92 6.07
C PHE A 610 -0.01 -29.04 5.11
N PRO A 611 -0.93 -29.89 4.64
CA PRO A 611 -0.63 -30.96 3.69
C PRO A 611 -0.35 -30.39 2.30
N ASN A 612 0.38 -31.14 1.47
CA ASN A 612 0.53 -30.75 0.07
C ASN A 612 -0.75 -31.08 -0.71
N CYS A 613 -1.18 -30.15 -1.56
CA CYS A 613 -2.42 -30.28 -2.35
C CYS A 613 -2.16 -30.74 -3.81
N GLU A 614 -0.96 -31.25 -4.12
CA GLU A 614 -0.67 -31.81 -5.44
C GLU A 614 -1.44 -33.12 -5.65
N LYS A 615 -2.08 -33.26 -6.82
CA LYS A 615 -2.98 -34.39 -7.16
C LYS A 615 -2.25 -35.63 -7.69
N GLU A 616 -0.99 -35.51 -8.08
CA GLU A 616 -0.24 -36.63 -8.66
C GLU A 616 0.33 -37.51 -7.56
N ARG A 617 -0.04 -38.80 -7.57
CA ARG A 617 0.63 -39.83 -6.78
C ARG A 617 2.04 -39.98 -7.35
N ARG A 618 3.03 -39.35 -6.71
CA ARG A 618 4.42 -39.49 -7.14
C ARG A 618 4.85 -40.92 -6.88
N SER A 619 5.23 -41.65 -7.92
CA SER A 619 5.97 -42.88 -7.70
C SER A 619 7.32 -42.51 -7.07
N MET A 620 7.82 -43.31 -6.13
CA MET A 620 9.08 -43.01 -5.44
C MET A 620 10.20 -42.78 -6.48
N GLY A 621 10.74 -41.56 -6.52
CA GLY A 621 11.74 -41.14 -7.52
C GLY A 621 11.22 -40.88 -8.94
N ASN A 622 9.92 -40.66 -9.15
CA ASN A 622 9.26 -40.52 -10.47
C ASN A 622 9.35 -41.77 -11.37
N LEU A 623 9.68 -42.95 -10.81
CA LEU A 623 9.75 -44.22 -11.55
C LEU A 623 8.51 -45.09 -11.26
N LYS A 624 7.72 -45.38 -12.30
CA LYS A 624 6.44 -46.10 -12.21
C LYS A 624 6.67 -47.53 -11.65
N GLY A 625 5.97 -47.91 -10.58
CA GLY A 625 6.03 -49.27 -10.00
C GLY A 625 7.03 -49.51 -8.85
N THR A 626 7.73 -48.48 -8.38
CA THR A 626 8.77 -48.61 -7.34
C THR A 626 8.18 -48.60 -5.91
N LYS A 627 8.53 -49.58 -5.08
CA LYS A 627 8.11 -49.70 -3.65
C LYS A 627 9.26 -49.35 -2.69
N LEU A 628 8.92 -48.97 -1.45
CA LEU A 628 9.88 -48.50 -0.42
C LEU A 628 11.00 -49.52 -0.12
N GLU A 629 10.65 -50.80 -0.14
CA GLU A 629 11.52 -51.96 0.02
C GLU A 629 12.64 -52.07 -1.04
N ASN A 630 12.49 -51.43 -2.22
CA ASN A 630 13.42 -51.54 -3.35
C ASN A 630 14.38 -50.34 -3.50
N ILE A 631 14.48 -49.48 -2.49
CA ILE A 631 15.20 -48.20 -2.58
C ILE A 631 16.30 -48.14 -1.53
N LYS A 632 17.50 -47.67 -1.92
CA LYS A 632 18.64 -47.52 -1.01
C LYS A 632 18.29 -46.55 0.15
N PRO A 633 18.68 -46.84 1.40
CA PRO A 633 18.35 -46.00 2.57
C PRO A 633 18.72 -44.51 2.44
N GLY A 634 19.85 -44.20 1.79
CA GLY A 634 20.28 -42.82 1.53
C GLY A 634 19.44 -42.06 0.49
N PHE A 635 18.63 -42.77 -0.31
CA PHE A 635 17.68 -42.20 -1.27
C PHE A 635 16.29 -42.06 -0.63
N ILE A 636 15.92 -43.01 0.25
CA ILE A 636 14.74 -42.92 1.11
C ILE A 636 14.76 -41.61 1.92
N SER A 637 15.89 -41.25 2.55
CA SER A 637 16.02 -40.00 3.31
C SER A 637 15.88 -38.71 2.49
N ARG A 638 16.03 -38.78 1.16
CA ARG A 638 15.83 -37.67 0.21
C ARG A 638 14.39 -37.57 -0.30
N ILE A 639 13.70 -38.72 -0.43
CA ILE A 639 12.31 -38.79 -0.91
C ILE A 639 11.30 -38.56 0.23
N ILE A 640 11.63 -39.00 1.45
CA ILE A 640 10.86 -38.67 2.66
C ILE A 640 11.10 -37.18 2.98
N THR A 641 10.29 -36.31 2.40
CA THR A 641 10.10 -34.95 2.90
C THR A 641 9.01 -34.99 3.96
N THR A 642 9.41 -35.29 5.20
CA THR A 642 8.57 -35.03 6.38
C THR A 642 8.14 -33.55 6.37
N GLY A 643 6.97 -33.25 6.94
CA GLY A 643 6.47 -31.88 7.08
C GLY A 643 7.51 -30.92 7.69
N GLU A 644 8.39 -31.45 8.55
CA GLU A 644 9.49 -30.74 9.20
C GLU A 644 10.48 -30.08 8.24
N LYS A 645 10.75 -30.67 7.06
CA LYS A 645 11.66 -30.06 6.07
C LYS A 645 11.07 -28.81 5.39
N ARG A 646 9.78 -28.53 5.62
CA ARG A 646 9.07 -27.32 5.17
C ARG A 646 8.94 -26.28 6.27
N LEU A 647 9.52 -26.52 7.45
CA LEU A 647 9.46 -25.60 8.58
C LEU A 647 10.82 -24.92 8.75
N THR A 648 10.79 -23.60 8.79
CA THR A 648 11.86 -22.82 9.41
C THR A 648 11.47 -22.56 10.87
N LYS A 649 12.33 -21.83 11.59
CA LYS A 649 12.01 -21.34 12.94
C LYS A 649 10.62 -20.69 13.04
N ASP A 650 10.30 -19.81 12.10
CA ASP A 650 9.13 -18.91 12.20
C ASP A 650 8.06 -19.17 11.13
N TYR A 651 8.39 -19.86 10.03
CA TYR A 651 7.50 -20.00 8.87
C TYR A 651 7.40 -21.43 8.36
N GLN A 652 6.26 -21.72 7.73
CA GLN A 652 6.07 -22.84 6.83
C GLN A 652 6.31 -22.38 5.39
N LEU A 653 6.88 -23.26 4.58
CA LEU A 653 7.22 -22.96 3.20
C LEU A 653 6.18 -23.54 2.24
N ALA A 654 5.68 -22.67 1.37
CA ALA A 654 4.80 -23.02 0.27
C ALA A 654 5.57 -22.90 -1.04
N LYS A 655 5.80 -24.04 -1.70
CA LYS A 655 6.46 -24.06 -3.01
C LYS A 655 5.51 -23.48 -4.04
N ILE A 656 6.03 -22.62 -4.91
CA ILE A 656 5.28 -22.13 -6.07
C ILE A 656 5.29 -23.21 -7.15
N LEU A 657 4.09 -23.62 -7.56
CA LEU A 657 3.87 -24.61 -8.61
C LEU A 657 3.59 -23.95 -9.96
N GLU A 658 3.00 -22.77 -9.94
CA GLU A 658 2.67 -21.98 -11.12
C GLU A 658 2.75 -20.50 -10.74
N ASN A 659 3.47 -19.69 -11.51
CA ASN A 659 3.42 -18.22 -11.45
C ASN A 659 3.36 -17.75 -12.90
N LYS A 660 2.16 -17.49 -13.40
CA LYS A 660 1.92 -17.26 -14.83
C LYS A 660 0.98 -16.08 -15.02
N ASP A 661 1.44 -15.10 -15.79
CA ASP A 661 0.53 -14.12 -16.37
C ASP A 661 -0.35 -14.82 -17.42
N ILE A 662 -1.66 -14.79 -17.18
CA ILE A 662 -2.66 -15.45 -18.02
C ILE A 662 -3.41 -14.46 -18.91
N GLY A 663 -3.16 -13.15 -18.77
CA GLY A 663 -3.84 -12.11 -19.53
C GLY A 663 -5.33 -11.97 -19.21
N GLU A 664 -5.82 -12.57 -18.13
CA GLU A 664 -7.21 -12.45 -17.69
C GLU A 664 -7.41 -11.16 -16.90
N GLU A 665 -8.53 -10.49 -17.13
CA GLU A 665 -9.00 -9.36 -16.33
C GLU A 665 -10.20 -9.79 -15.50
N VAL A 666 -10.11 -9.61 -14.19
CA VAL A 666 -11.15 -10.07 -13.27
C VAL A 666 -11.43 -9.01 -12.22
N MET A 667 -12.63 -9.07 -11.65
CA MET A 667 -12.99 -8.24 -10.51
C MET A 667 -12.11 -8.59 -9.31
N VAL A 668 -11.41 -7.59 -8.78
CA VAL A 668 -10.46 -7.70 -7.68
C VAL A 668 -10.99 -7.04 -6.40
N TYR A 669 -10.44 -7.35 -5.23
CA TYR A 669 -10.88 -7.05 -3.86
C TYR A 669 -9.65 -6.84 -2.96
N ASP A 670 -9.82 -6.24 -1.79
CA ASP A 670 -8.76 -6.15 -0.76
C ASP A 670 -9.37 -5.99 0.64
N LEU A 671 -8.54 -6.10 1.67
CA LEU A 671 -8.93 -6.01 3.08
C LEU A 671 -8.12 -4.97 3.83
N GLU A 672 -8.80 -4.21 4.69
CA GLU A 672 -8.16 -3.43 5.74
C GLU A 672 -8.22 -4.23 7.05
N VAL A 673 -7.08 -4.40 7.70
CA VAL A 673 -6.92 -5.28 8.86
C VAL A 673 -6.23 -4.53 10.00
N ASP A 674 -6.64 -4.83 11.22
CA ASP A 674 -6.04 -4.25 12.44
C ASP A 674 -4.70 -4.91 12.78
N CYS A 675 -3.70 -4.69 11.91
CA CYS A 675 -2.37 -5.23 12.03
C CYS A 675 -1.35 -4.15 11.65
N PRO A 676 -0.29 -3.90 12.43
CA PRO A 676 0.74 -2.89 12.09
C PRO A 676 1.40 -3.12 10.73
N THR A 677 1.47 -4.38 10.28
CA THR A 677 2.02 -4.75 8.97
C THR A 677 0.97 -4.83 7.87
N HIS A 678 -0.30 -4.57 8.19
CA HIS A 678 -1.45 -4.68 7.29
C HIS A 678 -1.43 -5.99 6.47
N SER A 679 -1.09 -7.08 7.16
CA SER A 679 -0.89 -8.39 6.54
C SER A 679 -1.96 -9.37 6.96
N PHE A 680 -2.28 -10.28 6.05
CA PHE A 680 -3.23 -11.36 6.27
C PHE A 680 -2.83 -12.60 5.46
N ILE A 681 -3.54 -13.71 5.68
CA ILE A 681 -3.31 -14.96 4.97
C ILE A 681 -4.35 -15.16 3.87
N ALA A 682 -3.90 -15.14 2.62
CA ALA A 682 -4.71 -15.43 1.43
C ALA A 682 -4.20 -16.70 0.75
N ASN A 683 -5.08 -17.69 0.53
CA ASN A 683 -4.75 -19.00 -0.05
C ASN A 683 -3.48 -19.62 0.59
N ASN A 684 -3.40 -19.56 1.92
CA ASN A 684 -2.26 -20.05 2.72
C ASN A 684 -0.91 -19.37 2.43
N ALA A 685 -0.92 -18.09 2.05
CA ALA A 685 0.29 -17.29 1.92
C ALA A 685 0.11 -15.91 2.58
N ILE A 686 1.19 -15.39 3.16
CA ILE A 686 1.23 -14.07 3.77
C ILE A 686 1.28 -12.96 2.71
N VAL A 687 0.36 -12.01 2.79
CA VAL A 687 0.16 -10.92 1.81
C VAL A 687 0.01 -9.53 2.48
N HIS A 688 0.05 -8.43 1.71
CA HIS A 688 0.01 -7.04 2.22
C HIS A 688 -0.86 -6.08 1.37
N ASN A 689 -1.55 -5.11 1.98
CA ASN A 689 -2.43 -4.11 1.33
C ASN A 689 -1.69 -2.95 0.58
N SER A 690 -2.33 -2.30 -0.41
CA SER A 690 -1.87 -1.08 -1.14
C SER A 690 -2.26 0.28 -0.50
N ILE A 691 -1.55 1.39 -0.82
CA ILE A 691 -1.51 2.60 0.04
C ILE A 691 -2.60 3.68 -0.17
N CYS A 692 -3.25 3.72 -1.34
CA CYS A 692 -4.38 4.62 -1.62
C CYS A 692 -5.61 3.78 -1.97
N VAL A 693 -6.65 3.87 -1.14
CA VAL A 693 -7.76 2.92 -1.16
C VAL A 693 -9.07 3.51 -1.67
N THR A 694 -9.12 4.70 -2.28
CA THR A 694 -10.38 5.35 -2.75
C THR A 694 -11.16 4.53 -3.80
N ARG A 695 -10.52 3.98 -4.86
CA ARG A 695 -11.18 3.01 -5.78
C ARG A 695 -11.75 1.81 -5.06
N LEU A 696 -11.22 1.55 -3.87
CA LEU A 696 -11.42 0.32 -3.14
C LEU A 696 -12.58 0.55 -2.17
N VAL A 697 -12.49 1.57 -1.34
CA VAL A 697 -13.51 2.00 -0.39
C VAL A 697 -14.80 2.47 -1.08
N ALA A 698 -14.70 3.22 -2.17
CA ALA A 698 -15.86 3.84 -2.83
C ALA A 698 -16.25 3.17 -4.16
N GLY A 699 -15.47 2.22 -4.68
CA GLY A 699 -15.68 1.62 -6.00
C GLY A 699 -15.45 2.59 -7.18
N ALA A 700 -15.01 3.82 -6.90
CA ALA A 700 -14.91 4.90 -7.87
C ALA A 700 -13.45 5.22 -8.22
N GLY A 701 -13.12 5.26 -9.51
CA GLY A 701 -11.86 5.79 -10.03
C GLY A 701 -11.57 5.33 -11.46
N TYR A 702 -10.44 5.78 -12.01
CA TYR A 702 -10.15 5.66 -13.45
C TYR A 702 -8.66 5.36 -13.68
N PRO A 703 -8.26 4.38 -14.52
CA PRO A 703 -6.86 4.11 -14.82
C PRO A 703 -6.08 5.37 -15.20
N GLN A 704 -4.96 5.62 -14.51
CA GLN A 704 -4.37 6.97 -14.43
C GLN A 704 -3.94 7.55 -15.79
N PHE A 705 -3.41 6.72 -16.69
CA PHE A 705 -2.95 7.21 -17.98
C PHE A 705 -4.13 7.65 -18.86
N SER A 706 -5.20 6.84 -18.91
CA SER A 706 -6.42 7.24 -19.63
C SER A 706 -7.16 8.40 -18.95
N ALA A 707 -7.18 8.47 -17.62
CA ALA A 707 -7.75 9.62 -16.90
C ALA A 707 -7.02 10.89 -17.30
N LEU A 708 -5.69 10.84 -17.32
CA LEU A 708 -4.85 11.96 -17.71
C LEU A 708 -5.07 12.38 -19.16
N LEU A 709 -5.11 11.44 -20.11
CA LEU A 709 -5.40 11.74 -21.52
C LEU A 709 -6.73 12.46 -21.71
N ASN A 710 -7.78 12.00 -21.03
CA ASN A 710 -9.11 12.58 -21.11
C ASN A 710 -9.12 14.01 -20.53
N CYS A 711 -8.57 14.19 -19.33
CA CYS A 711 -8.52 15.49 -18.67
C CYS A 711 -7.60 16.47 -19.42
N SER A 712 -6.46 16.01 -19.95
CA SER A 712 -5.49 16.84 -20.69
C SER A 712 -6.06 17.39 -21.98
N ARG A 713 -6.91 16.62 -22.68
CA ARG A 713 -7.65 17.10 -23.85
C ARG A 713 -8.46 18.36 -23.54
N VAL A 714 -9.30 18.30 -22.49
CA VAL A 714 -10.13 19.44 -22.06
C VAL A 714 -9.27 20.61 -21.57
N GLY A 715 -8.24 20.31 -20.76
CA GLY A 715 -7.32 21.34 -20.26
C GLY A 715 -6.62 22.09 -21.39
N HIS A 716 -6.10 21.37 -22.38
CA HIS A 716 -5.43 21.97 -23.55
C HIS A 716 -6.40 22.78 -24.42
N GLU A 717 -7.61 22.26 -24.69
CA GLU A 717 -8.65 22.99 -25.45
C GLU A 717 -9.01 24.33 -24.79
N LEU A 718 -9.03 24.38 -23.45
CA LEU A 718 -9.37 25.58 -22.67
C LEU A 718 -8.15 26.40 -22.22
N GLY A 719 -6.93 25.97 -22.55
CA GLY A 719 -5.69 26.65 -22.15
C GLY A 719 -5.37 26.58 -20.65
N ILE A 720 -5.94 25.61 -19.92
CA ILE A 720 -5.70 25.39 -18.48
C ILE A 720 -4.77 24.19 -18.26
N PRO A 721 -3.65 24.36 -17.54
CA PRO A 721 -2.72 23.28 -17.22
C PRO A 721 -3.36 22.11 -16.44
N ILE A 722 -2.91 20.90 -16.75
CA ILE A 722 -3.32 19.67 -16.06
C ILE A 722 -2.16 19.10 -15.25
N MET A 723 -2.44 18.71 -14.01
CA MET A 723 -1.49 18.07 -13.10
C MET A 723 -1.80 16.58 -12.94
N ALA A 724 -0.83 15.72 -13.24
CA ALA A 724 -0.93 14.28 -12.96
C ALA A 724 -0.54 13.99 -11.50
N ASP A 725 -1.44 13.36 -10.74
CA ASP A 725 -1.23 13.00 -9.34
C ASP A 725 -1.43 11.50 -9.12
N GLY A 726 -0.34 10.79 -8.79
CA GLY A 726 -0.32 9.35 -8.55
C GLY A 726 0.00 8.47 -9.77
N GLY A 727 0.19 7.16 -9.52
CA GLY A 727 0.40 6.13 -10.55
C GLY A 727 1.79 6.06 -11.20
N ILE A 728 2.68 7.04 -11.00
CA ILE A 728 3.94 7.16 -11.78
C ILE A 728 5.10 6.30 -11.23
N GLY A 729 4.96 5.66 -10.07
CA GLY A 729 5.94 4.67 -9.56
C GLY A 729 7.37 5.20 -9.38
N GLY A 730 8.36 4.31 -9.26
CA GLY A 730 9.80 4.67 -9.15
C GLY A 730 10.53 4.80 -10.49
N ILE A 731 9.82 4.63 -11.60
CA ILE A 731 10.41 4.50 -12.95
C ILE A 731 10.35 5.86 -13.66
N ALA A 732 11.51 6.38 -14.07
CA ALA A 732 11.60 7.68 -14.74
C ALA A 732 10.82 7.74 -16.06
N GLY A 733 10.70 6.62 -16.78
CA GLY A 733 9.93 6.53 -18.01
C GLY A 733 8.45 6.88 -17.83
N ASN A 734 7.83 6.50 -16.71
CA ASN A 734 6.42 6.81 -16.45
C ASN A 734 6.19 8.32 -16.23
N PHE A 735 7.19 9.02 -15.71
CA PHE A 735 7.15 10.47 -15.59
C PHE A 735 7.16 11.13 -16.98
N ALA A 736 8.01 10.64 -17.89
CA ALA A 736 8.01 11.07 -19.28
C ALA A 736 6.67 10.77 -19.99
N LYS A 737 6.11 9.57 -19.78
CA LYS A 737 4.80 9.18 -20.34
C LYS A 737 3.66 10.07 -19.83
N ALA A 738 3.68 10.43 -18.54
CA ALA A 738 2.68 11.34 -17.98
C ALA A 738 2.74 12.73 -18.62
N VAL A 739 3.94 13.31 -18.74
CA VAL A 739 4.10 14.61 -19.43
C VAL A 739 3.69 14.50 -20.89
N ALA A 740 4.11 13.46 -21.60
CA ALA A 740 3.72 13.21 -22.99
C ALA A 740 2.21 13.02 -23.18
N ALA A 741 1.51 12.41 -22.23
CA ALA A 741 0.06 12.24 -22.23
C ALA A 741 -0.71 13.55 -21.98
N GLY A 742 -0.02 14.68 -21.82
CA GLY A 742 -0.61 16.01 -21.67
C GLY A 742 -0.61 16.54 -20.24
N ALA A 743 0.13 15.95 -19.30
CA ALA A 743 0.37 16.62 -18.04
C ALA A 743 1.30 17.82 -18.25
N SER A 744 0.89 19.00 -17.76
CA SER A 744 1.75 20.16 -17.62
C SER A 744 2.71 20.00 -16.45
N THR A 745 2.24 19.44 -15.34
CA THR A 745 3.07 19.14 -14.17
C THR A 745 2.72 17.78 -13.58
N VAL A 746 3.66 17.22 -12.82
CA VAL A 746 3.47 15.94 -12.14
C VAL A 746 3.68 16.11 -10.64
N MET A 747 2.68 15.75 -9.85
CA MET A 747 2.77 15.70 -8.40
C MET A 747 3.42 14.39 -7.93
N ARG A 748 4.37 14.50 -7.00
CA ARG A 748 5.13 13.37 -6.46
C ARG A 748 5.12 13.38 -4.93
N SER A 749 4.76 12.23 -4.35
CA SER A 749 4.70 12.05 -2.89
C SER A 749 5.67 10.98 -2.42
N ARG A 750 5.36 9.69 -2.68
CA ARG A 750 6.11 8.54 -2.14
C ARG A 750 7.62 8.58 -2.41
N SER A 751 8.06 9.01 -3.59
CA SER A 751 9.51 9.08 -3.88
C SER A 751 10.22 10.19 -3.12
N LEU A 752 9.50 11.25 -2.73
CA LEU A 752 10.06 12.39 -2.00
C LEU A 752 9.97 12.19 -0.49
N ALA A 753 9.05 11.35 -0.01
CA ALA A 753 8.88 11.07 1.42
C ALA A 753 10.14 10.50 2.10
N GLY A 754 11.03 9.85 1.35
CA GLY A 754 12.28 9.29 1.86
C GLY A 754 13.45 10.27 1.95
N THR A 755 13.30 11.52 1.51
CA THR A 755 14.45 12.44 1.35
C THR A 755 14.83 13.16 2.64
N ASP A 756 15.96 13.85 2.64
CA ASP A 756 16.42 14.66 3.78
C ASP A 756 15.48 15.81 4.15
N GLU A 757 14.79 16.37 3.15
CA GLU A 757 13.94 17.55 3.25
C GLU A 757 12.50 17.22 3.60
N SER A 758 12.07 15.96 3.44
CA SER A 758 10.75 15.54 3.88
C SER A 758 10.63 15.62 5.41
N PRO A 759 9.45 15.92 5.95
CA PRO A 759 9.20 15.92 7.39
C PRO A 759 9.47 14.55 8.04
N GLY A 760 9.70 14.56 9.35
CA GLY A 760 9.94 13.35 10.14
C GLY A 760 11.41 12.89 10.16
N ILE A 761 11.69 11.99 11.12
CA ILE A 761 13.04 11.47 11.36
C ILE A 761 13.30 10.20 10.56
N ALA A 762 14.55 10.02 10.13
CA ALA A 762 14.99 8.75 9.57
C ALA A 762 15.11 7.71 10.70
N ILE A 763 14.38 6.61 10.57
CA ILE A 763 14.35 5.48 11.50
C ILE A 763 15.26 4.38 10.96
N MET A 764 16.13 3.85 11.80
CA MET A 764 17.01 2.74 11.43
C MET A 764 16.29 1.41 11.68
N ARG A 765 16.20 0.58 10.64
CA ARG A 765 15.62 -0.77 10.73
C ARG A 765 16.47 -1.74 9.90
N ASN A 766 17.00 -2.77 10.55
CA ASN A 766 17.86 -3.78 9.91
C ASN A 766 19.06 -3.16 9.15
N GLY A 767 19.72 -2.17 9.74
CA GLY A 767 20.89 -1.49 9.14
C GLY A 767 20.58 -0.58 7.94
N LYS A 768 19.31 -0.40 7.58
CA LYS A 768 18.86 0.55 6.55
C LYS A 768 18.04 1.67 7.18
N LYS A 769 18.15 2.87 6.62
CA LYS A 769 17.36 4.04 7.04
C LYS A 769 16.03 4.04 6.29
N TYR A 770 14.95 4.38 6.99
CA TYR A 770 13.59 4.53 6.46
C TYR A 770 12.96 5.82 6.99
N LYS A 771 11.92 6.32 6.33
CA LYS A 771 11.02 7.37 6.84
C LYS A 771 9.58 6.89 6.84
N ILE A 772 8.76 7.45 7.72
CA ILE A 772 7.32 7.20 7.75
C ILE A 772 6.69 7.97 6.58
N TYR A 773 5.75 7.32 5.90
CA TYR A 773 4.97 7.89 4.81
C TYR A 773 3.51 7.51 4.99
N ARG A 774 2.60 8.49 5.03
CA ARG A 774 1.17 8.23 5.24
C ARG A 774 0.29 9.03 4.30
N GLY A 775 -0.76 8.38 3.80
CA GLY A 775 -1.80 8.98 2.96
C GLY A 775 -2.55 10.12 3.67
N SER A 776 -2.89 11.16 2.91
CA SER A 776 -3.65 12.34 3.34
C SER A 776 -5.04 12.02 3.92
N ALA A 777 -5.61 10.88 3.54
CA ALA A 777 -6.89 10.36 4.04
C ALA A 777 -6.73 9.16 5.00
N SER A 778 -5.53 8.89 5.52
CA SER A 778 -5.31 7.80 6.48
C SER A 778 -5.94 8.07 7.84
N PHE A 779 -6.18 7.01 8.61
CA PHE A 779 -6.69 7.13 9.96
C PHE A 779 -5.78 8.00 10.83
N GLY A 780 -4.47 7.75 10.84
CA GLY A 780 -3.54 8.54 11.64
C GLY A 780 -3.40 10.00 11.19
N ALA A 781 -3.51 10.28 9.88
CA ALA A 781 -3.58 11.65 9.38
C ALA A 781 -4.88 12.37 9.79
N ASN A 782 -6.01 11.66 9.78
CA ASN A 782 -7.30 12.19 10.21
C ASN A 782 -7.37 12.38 11.73
N MET A 783 -6.85 11.44 12.51
CA MET A 783 -6.78 11.55 13.97
C MET A 783 -5.90 12.73 14.39
N THR A 784 -4.72 12.87 13.78
CA THR A 784 -3.85 14.04 13.95
C THR A 784 -4.60 15.35 13.61
N ARG A 785 -5.47 15.34 12.59
CA ARG A 785 -6.29 16.50 12.23
C ARG A 785 -7.34 16.81 13.29
N ASN A 786 -8.10 15.82 13.75
CA ASN A 786 -9.20 16.02 14.70
C ASN A 786 -8.67 16.43 16.07
N GLU A 787 -7.59 15.80 16.56
CA GLU A 787 -6.90 16.18 17.79
C GLU A 787 -6.42 17.64 17.74
N ARG A 788 -5.84 18.06 16.61
CA ARG A 788 -5.32 19.43 16.45
C ARG A 788 -6.41 20.49 16.28
N ASN A 789 -7.58 20.13 15.76
CA ASN A 789 -8.71 21.03 15.55
C ASN A 789 -9.69 21.07 16.73
N ASN A 790 -9.44 20.34 17.83
CA ASN A 790 -10.42 20.09 18.90
C ASN A 790 -11.78 19.56 18.38
N GLU A 791 -11.75 18.82 17.27
CA GLU A 791 -12.93 18.19 16.70
C GLU A 791 -13.14 16.82 17.33
N LYS A 792 -14.40 16.45 17.61
CA LYS A 792 -14.72 15.09 18.08
C LYS A 792 -14.26 14.09 17.02
N VAL A 793 -13.60 13.03 17.47
CA VAL A 793 -13.27 11.89 16.61
C VAL A 793 -14.59 11.30 16.10
N ASP A 794 -14.78 11.34 14.78
CA ASP A 794 -15.88 10.65 14.13
C ASP A 794 -15.62 9.14 14.18
N GLU A 795 -16.35 8.43 15.05
CA GLU A 795 -16.22 6.98 15.24
C GLU A 795 -16.59 6.19 13.97
N GLU A 796 -17.29 6.81 13.01
CA GLU A 796 -17.70 6.21 11.73
C GLU A 796 -16.79 6.60 10.55
N TYR A 797 -15.69 7.34 10.79
CA TYR A 797 -14.79 7.79 9.73
C TYR A 797 -14.13 6.61 8.99
N ASN A 798 -14.39 6.53 7.68
CA ASN A 798 -13.81 5.53 6.79
C ASN A 798 -12.56 6.08 6.09
N PRO A 799 -11.34 5.66 6.48
CA PRO A 799 -10.11 6.17 5.88
C PRO A 799 -9.94 5.71 4.42
N GLU A 800 -9.42 6.61 3.57
CA GLU A 800 -9.14 6.34 2.15
C GLU A 800 -7.64 6.28 1.80
N GLY A 801 -6.77 6.36 2.82
CA GLY A 801 -5.31 6.21 2.70
C GLY A 801 -4.71 5.35 3.82
N VAL A 802 -3.45 4.91 3.68
CA VAL A 802 -2.77 4.09 4.70
C VAL A 802 -1.46 4.72 5.18
N GLU A 803 -0.87 4.18 6.25
CA GLU A 803 0.47 4.53 6.74
C GLU A 803 1.49 3.42 6.43
N ALA A 804 2.70 3.80 6.01
CA ALA A 804 3.76 2.91 5.57
C ALA A 804 5.16 3.47 5.90
N MET A 805 6.20 2.66 5.65
CA MET A 805 7.59 3.11 5.69
C MET A 805 8.17 3.11 4.26
N VAL A 806 8.93 4.15 3.92
CA VAL A 806 9.68 4.27 2.66
C VAL A 806 11.19 4.25 2.94
N PRO A 807 12.02 3.63 2.07
CA PRO A 807 13.47 3.72 2.21
C PRO A 807 13.95 5.16 2.19
N TYR A 808 14.96 5.46 3.00
CA TYR A 808 15.68 6.74 2.92
C TYR A 808 16.39 6.85 1.57
N SER A 809 16.27 8.01 0.93
CA SER A 809 16.65 8.21 -0.47
C SER A 809 17.65 9.35 -0.70
N GLY A 810 18.28 9.87 0.36
CA GLY A 810 19.23 10.99 0.27
C GLY A 810 18.54 12.33 0.04
N SER A 811 19.19 13.22 -0.70
CA SER A 811 18.64 14.54 -0.98
C SER A 811 17.50 14.49 -2.01
N VAL A 812 16.56 15.44 -1.95
CA VAL A 812 15.50 15.54 -2.96
C VAL A 812 16.07 15.77 -4.37
N GLU A 813 17.19 16.48 -4.47
CA GLU A 813 17.88 16.72 -5.74
C GLU A 813 18.32 15.41 -6.43
N GLU A 814 18.91 14.49 -5.67
CA GLU A 814 19.33 13.17 -6.16
C GLU A 814 18.14 12.33 -6.63
N VAL A 815 17.00 12.45 -5.95
CA VAL A 815 15.77 11.73 -6.32
C VAL A 815 15.13 12.30 -7.59
N ILE A 816 15.16 13.62 -7.78
CA ILE A 816 14.50 14.30 -8.92
C ILE A 816 15.30 14.16 -10.21
N LYS A 817 16.64 14.20 -10.13
CA LYS A 817 17.55 14.13 -11.30
C LYS A 817 17.20 13.01 -12.29
N PRO A 818 17.01 11.73 -11.87
CA PRO A 818 16.63 10.65 -12.77
C PRO A 818 15.32 10.90 -13.53
N PHE A 819 14.30 11.49 -12.89
CA PHE A 819 13.02 11.78 -13.54
C PHE A 819 13.18 12.83 -14.65
N LEU A 820 13.92 13.91 -14.37
CA LEU A 820 14.18 14.96 -15.36
C LEU A 820 15.05 14.45 -16.51
N ALA A 821 16.03 13.59 -16.22
CA ALA A 821 16.83 12.94 -17.24
C ALA A 821 15.98 12.00 -18.12
N GLY A 822 15.07 11.24 -17.50
CA GLY A 822 14.10 10.39 -18.20
C GLY A 822 13.17 11.19 -19.11
N LEU A 823 12.64 12.33 -18.63
CA LEU A 823 11.83 13.25 -19.42
C LEU A 823 12.60 13.76 -20.65
N ARG A 824 13.79 14.32 -20.45
CA ARG A 824 14.66 14.80 -21.55
C ARG A 824 14.98 13.69 -22.53
N SER A 825 15.17 12.46 -22.05
CA SER A 825 15.36 11.31 -22.91
C SER A 825 14.12 11.01 -23.76
N GLY A 826 12.93 10.95 -23.16
CA GLY A 826 11.67 10.73 -23.88
C GLY A 826 11.39 11.80 -24.93
N MET A 827 11.62 13.07 -24.59
CA MET A 827 11.51 14.20 -25.51
C MET A 827 12.53 14.09 -26.66
N SER A 828 13.78 13.72 -26.36
CA SER A 828 14.79 13.51 -27.41
C SER A 828 14.43 12.36 -28.34
N TYR A 829 13.82 11.27 -27.85
CA TYR A 829 13.37 10.16 -28.69
C TYR A 829 12.20 10.51 -29.59
N THR A 830 11.43 11.55 -29.25
CA THR A 830 10.27 12.01 -30.03
C THR A 830 10.55 13.26 -30.86
N GLY A 831 11.79 13.78 -30.81
CA GLY A 831 12.18 15.01 -31.50
C GLY A 831 11.52 16.27 -30.94
N ALA A 832 11.11 16.27 -29.67
CA ALA A 832 10.43 17.39 -29.03
C ALA A 832 11.43 18.31 -28.31
N HIS A 833 11.47 19.58 -28.70
CA HIS A 833 12.38 20.57 -28.10
C HIS A 833 11.84 21.18 -26.81
N ASN A 834 10.53 21.13 -26.62
CA ASN A 834 9.83 21.66 -25.46
C ASN A 834 8.60 20.80 -25.14
N ILE A 835 7.99 21.00 -23.97
CA ILE A 835 6.85 20.18 -23.50
C ILE A 835 5.64 20.28 -24.45
N LYS A 836 5.39 21.45 -25.04
CA LYS A 836 4.28 21.63 -25.99
C LYS A 836 4.48 20.75 -27.24
N GLU A 837 5.67 20.79 -27.82
CA GLU A 837 6.03 19.88 -28.91
C GLU A 837 5.94 18.41 -28.49
N PHE A 838 6.22 18.11 -27.22
CA PHE A 838 6.14 16.73 -26.73
C PHE A 838 4.69 16.23 -26.72
N TRP A 839 3.72 17.06 -26.35
CA TRP A 839 2.30 16.74 -26.47
C TRP A 839 1.85 16.53 -27.92
N GLU A 840 2.33 17.37 -28.84
CA GLU A 840 1.97 17.31 -30.25
C GLU A 840 2.61 16.11 -30.97
N LYS A 841 3.85 15.76 -30.60
CA LYS A 841 4.64 14.73 -31.27
C LYS A 841 4.52 13.36 -30.61
N ALA A 842 4.16 13.26 -29.34
CA ALA A 842 4.10 11.96 -28.67
C ALA A 842 3.06 11.05 -29.32
N GLU A 843 3.49 9.85 -29.68
CA GLU A 843 2.61 8.75 -30.05
C GLU A 843 2.86 7.57 -29.11
N PHE A 844 1.80 6.85 -28.79
CA PHE A 844 1.87 5.71 -27.89
C PHE A 844 1.45 4.43 -28.60
N VAL A 845 2.17 3.35 -28.29
CA VAL A 845 1.77 1.99 -28.66
C VAL A 845 1.31 1.26 -27.40
N ARG A 846 0.19 0.55 -27.49
CA ARG A 846 -0.27 -0.33 -26.40
C ARG A 846 0.63 -1.54 -26.31
N MET A 847 0.97 -1.91 -25.08
CA MET A 847 1.83 -3.04 -24.80
C MET A 847 1.01 -4.27 -24.44
N THR A 848 1.46 -5.42 -24.93
CA THR A 848 1.08 -6.71 -24.35
C THR A 848 1.94 -6.98 -23.12
N GLN A 849 1.56 -7.97 -22.30
CA GLN A 849 2.37 -8.37 -21.15
C GLN A 849 3.77 -8.88 -21.55
N ALA A 850 3.88 -9.53 -22.72
CA ALA A 850 5.17 -9.94 -23.26
C ALA A 850 6.05 -8.73 -23.59
N SER A 851 5.48 -7.69 -24.18
CA SER A 851 6.18 -6.43 -24.47
C SER A 851 6.61 -5.71 -23.18
N ILE A 852 5.82 -5.81 -22.10
CA ILE A 852 6.20 -5.24 -20.80
C ILE A 852 7.43 -5.97 -20.26
N LYS A 853 7.42 -7.31 -20.28
CA LYS A 853 8.57 -8.12 -19.85
C LYS A 853 9.83 -7.83 -20.67
N GLU A 854 9.68 -7.70 -21.99
CA GLU A 854 10.75 -7.29 -22.92
C GLU A 854 11.33 -5.90 -22.56
N SER A 855 10.50 -4.98 -22.06
CA SER A 855 10.94 -3.62 -21.74
C SER A 855 11.81 -3.51 -20.48
N TYR A 856 11.79 -4.51 -19.59
CA TYR A 856 12.67 -4.58 -18.41
C TYR A 856 13.98 -5.32 -18.76
N PRO A 857 15.07 -5.11 -18.00
CA PRO A 857 16.26 -5.95 -18.16
C PRO A 857 15.89 -7.44 -18.05
N HIS A 858 16.17 -8.19 -19.10
CA HIS A 858 15.89 -9.61 -19.20
C HIS A 858 17.14 -10.34 -19.69
N ASP A 859 17.28 -11.61 -19.30
CA ASP A 859 18.39 -12.48 -19.68
C ASP A 859 19.80 -12.01 -19.23
N VAL A 860 19.87 -11.18 -18.18
CA VAL A 860 21.12 -10.66 -17.59
C VAL A 860 21.04 -10.56 -16.06
N GLU A 861 22.17 -10.74 -15.37
CA GLU A 861 22.28 -10.48 -13.92
C GLU A 861 22.67 -9.02 -13.67
N LEU A 862 21.82 -8.28 -12.95
CA LEU A 862 22.07 -6.87 -12.63
C LEU A 862 23.16 -6.74 -11.55
N VAL A 863 24.25 -6.06 -11.89
CA VAL A 863 25.26 -5.62 -10.90
C VAL A 863 24.67 -4.45 -10.11
N LYS A 864 24.50 -4.62 -8.80
CA LYS A 864 23.92 -3.62 -7.89
C LYS A 864 24.96 -2.74 -7.22
#